data_AF-A0A662GUD3-F1
#
_entry.id   AF-A0A662GUD3-F1
#
_cell.length_a   1.000
_cell.length_b   1.000
_cell.length_c   1.000
_cell.angle_alpha   90.00
_cell.angle_beta   90.00
_cell.angle_gamma   90.00
#
_symmetry.space_group_name_H-M   'P 1'
#
loop_
_entity.id
_entity.type
_entity.pdbx_description
1 polymer ?
#
loop_
_entity_poly.entity_id
_entity_poly.type
_entity_poly.pdbx_seq_one_letter_code
_entity_poly.pdbx_strand_id
1 'polypeptide(L)'
;MPGVGLVKGWVAALTCLLLATSALAGGSAARGAVAVLRVSCTLGSAAQSSPSIELLGVAWDRTSLSVYVVKPPWLSDEYAEQAARAFEVWDRALEAFGRSYGFEHLAQFSFSVRVVESAPPAYDVLVEFTEDVAEPGSELGEAILTYSLPDRRILRVNIVLHVYSTLGQLSPLDVFNVALHEVGHALGLGHASASETQSGPELMRPEYTLGMGELRPSTLDAYGVAVAHGWMEGGEFKAPPETSVVLPEGVPYVSLLCHYVSVLSEYGAVRGGGWYVEGATARISVESEVVYLSDRTRARFAGWSGDVASNETELVIVVNENVTVVAEWVVQHYVEVETAYSSANVTSGWYDEGTRLRARVLETVVDHGNGTRRVFRGWAGDVNIAAPVVKLVVTRPLVVRALWATRHWVEILPGPFAANATSGWYDEGAEVVVAVPSRVIDFGNGTRALFMGWNSTGELAYRLRVTGPVRLVASWVRQYWVEVRTPYSAMTAGSGWRSEGAELSISLVSCVVDHGNDTRRVFRGWLVNGELVRSATLKLSVDSPLKVEATWETQYRVRISIATPSGIKVLGNVTLARGRRELVVRCESRTPVWLSEGAWEVREVRYLRPEAACRSLWALSSGLVTTSAEPAQPELRVERPGELTVLVAAHKLSVVVRDYLGLPAPWLTVEVLGRVNVTALSCPTGLAVKTVLPRGRYVVRASLLGFELCRSEVELNADRDEVLRVPISAYELIITAAAVAALLAVRLRRGGAPHGREEG
;
A
#
# COMPACT_ATOMS: atom_id res chain seq x y z
N MET A 1 -96.43 17.14 -33.18
CA MET A 1 -96.80 17.48 -34.57
C MET A 1 -95.57 17.26 -35.45
N PRO A 2 -95.72 16.62 -36.62
CA PRO A 2 -95.82 15.17 -36.67
C PRO A 2 -94.76 14.55 -37.59
N GLY A 3 -94.33 13.34 -37.24
CA GLY A 3 -93.69 12.38 -38.14
C GLY A 3 -94.31 11.02 -37.85
N VAL A 4 -95.56 10.83 -38.29
CA VAL A 4 -96.26 9.54 -38.24
C VAL A 4 -95.58 8.62 -39.27
N GLY A 5 -94.60 7.85 -38.82
CA GLY A 5 -94.08 6.70 -39.55
C GLY A 5 -94.88 5.48 -39.14
N LEU A 6 -95.70 4.96 -40.06
CA LEU A 6 -96.44 3.72 -39.86
C LEU A 6 -95.50 2.59 -39.39
N VAL A 7 -95.78 2.06 -38.20
CA VAL A 7 -95.31 0.74 -37.78
C VAL A 7 -96.03 -0.28 -38.66
N LYS A 8 -95.38 -0.72 -39.74
CA LYS A 8 -95.71 -2.00 -40.38
C LYS A 8 -94.96 -3.08 -39.62
N GLY A 9 -95.68 -3.84 -38.81
CA GLY A 9 -95.17 -5.09 -38.25
C GLY A 9 -94.79 -6.02 -39.39
N TRP A 10 -93.57 -6.56 -39.33
CA TRP A 10 -93.13 -7.64 -40.19
C TRP A 10 -93.35 -8.93 -39.40
N VAL A 11 -94.18 -9.80 -39.97
CA VAL A 11 -94.42 -11.16 -39.53
C VAL A 11 -93.37 -12.02 -40.25
N ALA A 12 -92.60 -12.80 -39.50
CA ALA A 12 -91.78 -13.87 -40.06
C ALA A 12 -92.68 -14.79 -40.89
N ALA A 13 -92.32 -15.04 -42.14
CA ALA A 13 -93.11 -15.91 -43.00
C ALA A 13 -92.85 -17.37 -42.62
N LEU A 14 -93.61 -17.90 -41.67
CA LEU A 14 -93.75 -19.34 -41.48
C LEU A 14 -94.34 -19.94 -42.76
N THR A 15 -93.57 -20.76 -43.47
CA THR A 15 -94.12 -21.57 -44.56
C THR A 15 -94.89 -22.77 -43.98
N CYS A 16 -96.13 -22.54 -43.53
CA CYS A 16 -97.05 -23.62 -43.19
C CYS A 16 -97.46 -24.35 -44.48
N LEU A 17 -96.80 -25.48 -44.77
CA LEU A 17 -97.26 -26.38 -45.82
C LEU A 17 -98.44 -27.21 -45.27
N LEU A 18 -99.67 -26.75 -45.49
CA LEU A 18 -100.89 -27.48 -45.17
C LEU A 18 -101.05 -28.69 -46.12
N LEU A 19 -100.41 -29.81 -45.79
CA LEU A 19 -100.70 -31.11 -46.42
C LEU A 19 -101.84 -31.80 -45.68
N ALA A 20 -103.08 -31.41 -46.02
CA ALA A 20 -104.27 -32.17 -45.59
C ALA A 20 -104.35 -33.48 -46.40
N THR A 21 -103.86 -34.59 -45.84
CA THR A 21 -104.04 -35.91 -46.45
C THR A 21 -105.43 -36.47 -46.11
N SER A 22 -106.41 -36.28 -47.00
CA SER A 22 -107.70 -36.99 -46.93
C SER A 22 -107.65 -38.27 -47.77
N ALA A 23 -107.40 -39.43 -47.14
CA ALA A 23 -107.62 -40.73 -47.76
C ALA A 23 -109.07 -41.20 -47.49
N LEU A 24 -109.88 -41.30 -48.55
CA LEU A 24 -111.23 -41.86 -48.54
C LEU A 24 -111.19 -43.40 -48.46
N ALA A 25 -111.63 -43.97 -47.33
CA ALA A 25 -112.34 -45.24 -47.25
C ALA A 25 -112.99 -45.37 -45.85
N GLY A 26 -114.24 -45.85 -45.80
CA GLY A 26 -115.20 -45.64 -44.70
C GLY A 26 -114.84 -46.21 -43.32
N GLY A 27 -115.38 -45.54 -42.28
CA GLY A 27 -115.59 -46.12 -40.94
C GLY A 27 -115.15 -45.26 -39.75
N SER A 28 -116.06 -44.41 -39.24
CA SER A 28 -116.22 -44.03 -37.82
C SER A 28 -114.96 -43.91 -36.92
N ALA A 29 -114.26 -42.78 -37.00
CA ALA A 29 -113.62 -42.08 -35.88
C ALA A 29 -113.29 -40.66 -36.33
N ALA A 30 -113.59 -39.64 -35.52
CA ALA A 30 -113.21 -38.26 -35.81
C ALA A 30 -111.67 -38.14 -35.91
N ARG A 31 -111.14 -38.15 -37.14
CA ARG A 31 -109.72 -37.90 -37.39
C ARG A 31 -109.47 -36.40 -37.26
N GLY A 32 -108.80 -36.00 -36.18
CA GLY A 32 -108.36 -34.63 -35.95
C GLY A 32 -107.42 -34.16 -37.05
N ALA A 33 -107.53 -32.90 -37.45
CA ALA A 33 -106.66 -32.30 -38.45
C ALA A 33 -105.26 -32.05 -37.85
N VAL A 34 -104.22 -32.42 -38.59
CA VAL A 34 -102.81 -32.33 -38.20
C VAL A 34 -102.09 -31.41 -39.18
N ALA A 35 -101.11 -30.64 -38.69
CA ALA A 35 -100.24 -29.80 -39.50
C ALA A 35 -98.76 -30.15 -39.30
N VAL A 36 -97.95 -29.82 -40.30
CA VAL A 36 -96.49 -29.98 -40.28
C VAL A 36 -95.85 -28.60 -40.39
N LEU A 37 -94.96 -28.27 -39.46
CA LEU A 37 -94.14 -27.07 -39.47
C LEU A 37 -92.69 -27.46 -39.76
N ARG A 38 -92.11 -26.88 -40.81
CA ARG A 38 -90.66 -26.87 -41.04
C ARG A 38 -90.15 -25.52 -40.60
N VAL A 39 -89.18 -25.50 -39.69
CA VAL A 39 -88.52 -24.26 -39.28
C VAL A 39 -87.42 -23.99 -40.30
N SER A 40 -87.49 -22.84 -40.97
CA SER A 40 -86.53 -22.45 -42.01
C SER A 40 -86.20 -20.96 -41.87
N CYS A 41 -84.95 -20.58 -42.08
CA CYS A 41 -84.49 -19.21 -41.92
C CYS A 41 -84.90 -18.29 -43.10
N THR A 42 -85.38 -17.08 -42.79
CA THR A 42 -85.47 -15.97 -43.75
C THR A 42 -84.73 -14.75 -43.23
N LEU A 43 -83.69 -14.32 -43.94
CA LEU A 43 -82.82 -13.20 -43.56
C LEU A 43 -83.58 -11.86 -43.53
N GLY A 44 -83.70 -11.28 -42.34
CA GLY A 44 -84.19 -9.92 -42.11
C GLY A 44 -83.25 -9.16 -41.18
N SER A 45 -82.79 -7.99 -41.59
CA SER A 45 -81.98 -7.09 -40.75
C SER A 45 -82.87 -6.41 -39.71
N ALA A 46 -82.64 -6.68 -38.43
CA ALA A 46 -83.25 -5.96 -37.32
C ALA A 46 -82.20 -5.11 -36.57
N ALA A 47 -82.55 -3.84 -36.33
CA ALA A 47 -81.75 -2.90 -35.55
C ALA A 47 -82.02 -3.05 -34.04
N GLN A 48 -81.01 -2.65 -33.23
CA GLN A 48 -80.94 -2.69 -31.76
C GLN A 48 -82.29 -2.56 -31.02
N SER A 49 -82.82 -3.70 -30.60
CA SER A 49 -83.79 -3.87 -29.52
C SER A 49 -83.19 -4.87 -28.52
N SER A 50 -83.75 -4.96 -27.30
CA SER A 50 -83.33 -5.98 -26.34
C SER A 50 -83.37 -7.37 -26.99
N PRO A 51 -82.37 -8.24 -26.75
CA PRO A 51 -82.37 -9.61 -27.30
C PRO A 51 -83.68 -10.33 -27.02
N SER A 52 -84.24 -10.93 -28.06
CA SER A 52 -85.52 -11.62 -28.02
C SER A 52 -85.43 -12.97 -28.72
N ILE A 53 -86.28 -13.92 -28.35
CA ILE A 53 -86.39 -15.22 -29.01
C ILE A 53 -87.81 -15.46 -29.46
N GLU A 54 -87.98 -15.94 -30.70
CA GLU A 54 -89.28 -16.29 -31.26
C GLU A 54 -89.84 -17.57 -30.62
N LEU A 55 -91.16 -17.63 -30.47
CA LEU A 55 -91.91 -18.82 -30.06
C LEU A 55 -92.77 -19.28 -31.24
N LEU A 56 -92.69 -20.56 -31.59
CA LEU A 56 -93.41 -21.15 -32.73
C LEU A 56 -94.93 -21.27 -32.50
N GLY A 57 -95.43 -20.91 -31.31
CA GLY A 57 -96.84 -21.02 -30.95
C GLY A 57 -97.35 -22.45 -30.75
N VAL A 58 -96.43 -23.43 -30.68
CA VAL A 58 -96.67 -24.85 -30.40
C VAL A 58 -95.82 -25.28 -29.20
N ALA A 59 -96.30 -26.26 -28.44
CA ALA A 59 -95.58 -26.79 -27.28
C ALA A 59 -95.95 -28.25 -27.02
N TRP A 60 -95.11 -28.94 -26.25
CA TRP A 60 -95.43 -30.27 -25.72
C TRP A 60 -96.43 -30.15 -24.57
N ASP A 61 -97.32 -31.14 -24.42
CA ASP A 61 -98.25 -31.28 -23.29
C ASP A 61 -97.70 -32.18 -22.17
N ARG A 62 -96.44 -32.57 -22.28
CA ARG A 62 -95.71 -33.47 -21.40
C ARG A 62 -94.23 -33.07 -21.40
N THR A 63 -93.53 -33.41 -20.33
CA THR A 63 -92.13 -33.02 -20.13
C THR A 63 -91.16 -34.20 -20.22
N SER A 64 -91.66 -35.44 -20.06
CA SER A 64 -90.90 -36.66 -20.31
C SER A 64 -91.01 -37.05 -21.78
N LEU A 65 -89.92 -36.85 -22.53
CA LEU A 65 -89.87 -37.08 -23.98
C LEU A 65 -88.98 -38.28 -24.31
N SER A 66 -89.50 -39.20 -25.12
CA SER A 66 -88.76 -40.32 -25.69
C SER A 66 -88.02 -39.88 -26.95
N VAL A 67 -86.69 -39.91 -26.87
CA VAL A 67 -85.80 -39.44 -27.94
C VAL A 67 -85.03 -40.62 -28.51
N TYR A 68 -85.07 -40.77 -29.83
CA TYR A 68 -84.34 -41.81 -30.54
C TYR A 68 -83.39 -41.22 -31.57
N VAL A 69 -82.10 -41.48 -31.40
CA VAL A 69 -81.05 -41.09 -32.36
C VAL A 69 -80.76 -42.30 -33.25
N VAL A 70 -81.14 -42.22 -34.52
CA VAL A 70 -80.95 -43.31 -35.49
C VAL A 70 -79.53 -43.21 -36.05
N LYS A 71 -78.65 -44.13 -35.66
CA LYS A 71 -77.28 -44.20 -36.16
C LYS A 71 -77.23 -45.08 -37.41
N PRO A 72 -77.04 -44.52 -38.61
CA PRO A 72 -76.88 -45.33 -39.80
C PRO A 72 -75.52 -46.05 -39.80
N PRO A 73 -75.37 -47.19 -40.51
CA PRO A 73 -74.14 -47.99 -40.49
C PRO A 73 -72.87 -47.26 -40.96
N TRP A 74 -73.02 -46.23 -41.79
CA TRP A 74 -71.91 -45.44 -42.34
C TRP A 74 -71.38 -44.38 -41.36
N LEU A 75 -72.15 -44.05 -40.31
CA LEU A 75 -71.81 -42.98 -39.37
C LEU A 75 -71.05 -43.54 -38.16
N SER A 76 -69.97 -42.84 -37.78
CA SER A 76 -69.22 -43.15 -36.55
C SER A 76 -70.11 -42.96 -35.31
N ASP A 77 -69.88 -43.78 -34.29
CA ASP A 77 -70.59 -43.73 -33.01
C ASP A 77 -70.51 -42.33 -32.37
N GLU A 78 -69.37 -41.67 -32.54
CA GLU A 78 -69.12 -40.32 -31.99
C GLU A 78 -70.17 -39.30 -32.42
N TYR A 79 -70.62 -39.28 -33.69
CA TYR A 79 -71.63 -38.32 -34.14
C TYR A 79 -73.00 -38.57 -33.50
N ALA A 80 -73.39 -39.84 -33.36
CA ALA A 80 -74.64 -40.20 -32.70
C ALA A 80 -74.59 -39.90 -31.19
N GLU A 81 -73.44 -40.12 -30.55
CA GLU A 81 -73.20 -39.75 -29.15
C GLU A 81 -73.24 -38.23 -28.95
N GLN A 82 -72.69 -37.45 -29.88
CA GLN A 82 -72.76 -35.98 -29.86
C GLN A 82 -74.20 -35.48 -30.03
N ALA A 83 -74.96 -36.01 -30.99
CA ALA A 83 -76.38 -35.67 -31.15
C ALA A 83 -77.22 -36.07 -29.92
N ALA A 84 -76.90 -37.20 -29.29
CA ALA A 84 -77.54 -37.61 -28.04
C ALA A 84 -77.20 -36.66 -26.88
N ARG A 85 -75.93 -36.24 -26.76
CA ARG A 85 -75.46 -35.29 -25.72
C ARG A 85 -76.17 -33.94 -25.80
N ALA A 86 -76.60 -33.50 -26.99
CA ALA A 86 -77.34 -32.26 -27.14
C ALA A 86 -78.60 -32.21 -26.24
N PHE A 87 -79.32 -33.32 -26.12
CA PHE A 87 -80.48 -33.42 -25.23
C PHE A 87 -80.09 -33.41 -23.75
N GLU A 88 -78.99 -34.07 -23.39
CA GLU A 88 -78.45 -34.04 -22.02
C GLU A 88 -78.05 -32.61 -21.60
N VAL A 89 -77.48 -31.83 -22.53
CA VAL A 89 -77.12 -30.43 -22.28
C VAL A 89 -78.36 -29.55 -22.12
N TRP A 90 -79.41 -29.78 -22.92
CA TRP A 90 -80.70 -29.09 -22.72
C TRP A 90 -81.35 -29.45 -21.38
N ASP A 91 -81.36 -30.73 -21.00
CA ASP A 91 -81.86 -31.20 -19.71
C ASP A 91 -81.21 -30.42 -18.56
N ARG A 92 -79.88 -30.40 -18.55
CA ARG A 92 -79.07 -29.70 -17.54
C ARG A 92 -79.25 -28.18 -17.60
N ALA A 93 -79.36 -27.59 -18.79
CA ALA A 93 -79.54 -26.15 -18.95
C ALA A 93 -80.91 -25.69 -18.41
N LEU A 94 -81.98 -26.43 -18.71
CA LEU A 94 -83.33 -26.16 -18.21
C LEU A 94 -83.39 -26.29 -16.69
N GLU A 95 -82.76 -27.33 -16.13
CA GLU A 95 -82.65 -27.50 -14.68
C GLU A 95 -81.86 -26.34 -14.04
N ALA A 96 -80.69 -26.01 -14.59
CA ALA A 96 -79.83 -24.93 -14.08
C ALA A 96 -80.55 -23.57 -14.11
N PHE A 97 -81.21 -23.25 -15.22
CA PHE A 97 -81.99 -22.02 -15.36
C PHE A 97 -83.19 -22.00 -14.42
N GLY A 98 -83.96 -23.08 -14.38
CA GLY A 98 -85.16 -23.22 -13.54
C GLY A 98 -84.86 -22.99 -12.07
N ARG A 99 -83.79 -23.60 -11.56
CA ARG A 99 -83.33 -23.43 -10.17
C ARG A 99 -82.77 -22.03 -9.90
N SER A 100 -82.08 -21.42 -10.87
CA SER A 100 -81.40 -20.13 -10.67
C SER A 100 -82.34 -18.92 -10.73
N TYR A 101 -83.41 -19.02 -11.53
CA TYR A 101 -84.28 -17.87 -11.84
C TYR A 101 -85.76 -18.07 -11.48
N GLY A 102 -86.09 -19.15 -10.76
CA GLY A 102 -87.44 -19.36 -10.21
C GLY A 102 -88.44 -20.00 -11.18
N PHE A 103 -87.96 -20.71 -12.21
CA PHE A 103 -88.77 -21.48 -13.16
C PHE A 103 -88.62 -22.99 -12.90
N GLU A 104 -88.80 -23.42 -11.64
CA GLU A 104 -88.51 -24.80 -11.19
C GLU A 104 -89.29 -25.87 -11.96
N HIS A 105 -90.43 -25.51 -12.56
CA HIS A 105 -91.20 -26.41 -13.41
C HIS A 105 -90.39 -26.94 -14.62
N LEU A 106 -89.37 -26.19 -15.08
CA LEU A 106 -88.50 -26.62 -16.16
C LEU A 106 -87.64 -27.84 -15.78
N ALA A 107 -87.33 -28.05 -14.50
CA ALA A 107 -86.60 -29.23 -14.05
C ALA A 107 -87.42 -30.53 -14.18
N GLN A 108 -88.70 -30.45 -14.56
CA GLN A 108 -89.53 -31.62 -14.87
C GLN A 108 -89.33 -32.14 -16.30
N PHE A 109 -88.67 -31.37 -17.17
CA PHE A 109 -88.21 -31.89 -18.46
C PHE A 109 -87.24 -33.03 -18.24
N SER A 110 -87.39 -34.08 -19.03
CA SER A 110 -86.49 -35.22 -19.03
C SER A 110 -86.51 -35.87 -20.40
N PHE A 111 -85.33 -36.05 -20.97
CA PHE A 111 -85.15 -36.71 -22.26
C PHE A 111 -84.66 -38.15 -22.04
N SER A 112 -85.49 -39.13 -22.35
CA SER A 112 -85.07 -40.54 -22.38
C SER A 112 -84.43 -40.83 -23.74
N VAL A 113 -83.15 -40.51 -23.88
CA VAL A 113 -82.39 -40.65 -25.13
C VAL A 113 -81.88 -42.08 -25.34
N ARG A 114 -82.07 -42.62 -26.55
CA ARG A 114 -81.52 -43.92 -26.97
C ARG A 114 -80.93 -43.82 -28.37
N VAL A 115 -79.68 -44.26 -28.52
CA VAL A 115 -79.09 -44.49 -29.85
C VAL A 115 -79.54 -45.85 -30.36
N VAL A 116 -80.13 -45.89 -31.56
CA VAL A 116 -80.72 -47.09 -32.17
C VAL A 116 -80.29 -47.23 -33.63
N GLU A 117 -80.38 -48.43 -34.18
CA GLU A 117 -80.05 -48.69 -35.59
C GLU A 117 -81.21 -48.40 -36.55
N SER A 118 -82.44 -48.34 -36.04
CA SER A 118 -83.64 -48.03 -36.84
C SER A 118 -84.71 -47.34 -36.00
N ALA A 119 -85.52 -46.50 -36.65
CA ALA A 119 -86.58 -45.73 -36.01
C ALA A 119 -87.67 -46.65 -35.41
N PRO A 120 -88.06 -46.46 -34.13
CA PRO A 120 -89.16 -47.21 -33.54
C PRO A 120 -90.52 -46.75 -34.09
N PRO A 121 -91.59 -47.56 -33.93
CA PRO A 121 -92.92 -47.20 -34.41
C PRO A 121 -93.56 -46.03 -33.65
N ALA A 122 -93.09 -45.73 -32.44
CA ALA A 122 -93.55 -44.61 -31.62
C ALA A 122 -92.35 -43.91 -30.96
N TYR A 123 -92.35 -42.59 -31.02
CA TYR A 123 -91.33 -41.70 -30.47
C TYR A 123 -91.93 -40.31 -30.29
N ASP A 124 -91.33 -39.50 -29.41
CA ASP A 124 -91.61 -38.07 -29.34
C ASP A 124 -90.67 -37.31 -30.28
N VAL A 125 -89.37 -37.57 -30.18
CA VAL A 125 -88.34 -36.98 -31.05
C VAL A 125 -87.52 -38.07 -31.72
N LEU A 126 -87.40 -37.99 -33.04
CA LEU A 126 -86.49 -38.83 -33.83
C LEU A 126 -85.38 -37.93 -34.38
N VAL A 127 -84.14 -38.39 -34.29
CA VAL A 127 -82.98 -37.73 -34.90
C VAL A 127 -82.40 -38.65 -35.95
N GLU A 128 -82.27 -38.16 -37.18
CA GLU A 128 -81.74 -38.88 -38.32
C GLU A 128 -80.57 -38.09 -38.92
N PHE A 129 -79.65 -38.81 -39.57
CA PHE A 129 -78.51 -38.20 -40.27
C PHE A 129 -78.63 -38.42 -41.76
N THR A 130 -78.27 -37.41 -42.55
CA THR A 130 -78.24 -37.50 -44.01
C THR A 130 -76.81 -37.46 -44.56
N GLU A 131 -76.58 -38.22 -45.63
CA GLU A 131 -75.37 -38.14 -46.46
C GLU A 131 -75.43 -36.97 -47.45
N ASP A 132 -76.59 -36.32 -47.59
CA ASP A 132 -76.77 -35.17 -48.47
C ASP A 132 -75.86 -34.02 -48.04
N VAL A 133 -75.23 -33.38 -49.01
CA VAL A 133 -74.34 -32.24 -48.76
C VAL A 133 -75.18 -30.99 -48.58
N ALA A 134 -75.07 -30.35 -47.42
CA ALA A 134 -75.69 -29.04 -47.20
C ALA A 134 -75.04 -27.97 -48.11
N GLU A 135 -75.85 -27.34 -48.96
CA GLU A 135 -75.45 -26.25 -49.83
C GLU A 135 -75.32 -24.92 -49.05
N PRO A 136 -74.49 -23.96 -49.50
CA PRO A 136 -74.39 -22.66 -48.84
C PRO A 136 -75.75 -21.94 -48.80
N GLY A 137 -76.19 -21.55 -47.59
CA GLY A 137 -77.50 -20.94 -47.37
C GLY A 137 -78.66 -21.94 -47.21
N SER A 138 -78.38 -23.25 -47.20
CA SER A 138 -79.30 -24.28 -46.73
C SER A 138 -79.06 -24.61 -45.25
N GLU A 139 -80.01 -25.32 -44.65
CA GLU A 139 -79.97 -25.67 -43.23
C GLU A 139 -78.99 -26.82 -42.96
N LEU A 140 -78.14 -26.70 -41.93
CA LEU A 140 -77.27 -27.80 -41.48
C LEU A 140 -78.03 -28.83 -40.63
N GLY A 141 -79.16 -28.43 -40.06
CA GLY A 141 -80.11 -29.27 -39.35
C GLY A 141 -81.54 -28.81 -39.68
N GLU A 142 -82.51 -29.71 -39.67
CA GLU A 142 -83.91 -29.35 -39.88
C GLU A 142 -84.80 -30.06 -38.85
N ALA A 143 -85.42 -29.28 -37.95
CA ALA A 143 -86.49 -29.73 -37.08
C ALA A 143 -87.87 -29.63 -37.77
N ILE A 144 -88.52 -30.78 -37.95
CA ILE A 144 -89.82 -30.95 -38.58
C ILE A 144 -90.85 -31.33 -37.52
N LEU A 145 -91.68 -30.36 -37.10
CA LEU A 145 -92.67 -30.54 -36.04
C LEU A 145 -94.03 -30.96 -36.63
N THR A 146 -94.60 -32.06 -36.12
CA THR A 146 -95.98 -32.47 -36.40
C THR A 146 -96.86 -32.11 -35.20
N TYR A 147 -97.90 -31.30 -35.39
CA TYR A 147 -98.75 -30.83 -34.30
C TYR A 147 -100.24 -30.87 -34.65
N SER A 148 -101.08 -30.88 -33.61
CA SER A 148 -102.53 -30.90 -33.74
C SER A 148 -103.08 -29.49 -33.98
N LEU A 149 -103.91 -29.31 -35.01
CA LEU A 149 -104.43 -27.98 -35.40
C LEU A 149 -105.35 -27.31 -34.36
N PRO A 150 -106.28 -28.03 -33.69
CA PRO A 150 -107.21 -27.40 -32.75
C PRO A 150 -106.57 -26.88 -31.47
N ASP A 151 -105.57 -27.56 -30.94
CA ASP A 151 -104.94 -27.27 -29.63
C ASP A 151 -103.47 -26.84 -29.75
N ARG A 152 -102.87 -26.87 -30.96
CA ARG A 152 -101.46 -26.52 -31.24
C ARG A 152 -100.46 -27.32 -30.40
N ARG A 153 -100.84 -28.53 -30.02
CA ARG A 153 -99.99 -29.48 -29.28
C ARG A 153 -99.05 -30.23 -30.21
N ILE A 154 -97.76 -30.28 -29.87
CA ILE A 154 -96.77 -31.08 -30.57
C ILE A 154 -97.07 -32.57 -30.36
N LEU A 155 -97.13 -33.32 -31.46
CA LEU A 155 -97.38 -34.78 -31.46
C LEU A 155 -96.08 -35.57 -31.61
N ARG A 156 -95.18 -35.11 -32.50
CA ARG A 156 -93.84 -35.67 -32.74
C ARG A 156 -92.94 -34.66 -33.46
N VAL A 157 -91.63 -34.82 -33.34
CA VAL A 157 -90.63 -34.04 -34.07
C VAL A 157 -89.64 -34.97 -34.76
N ASN A 158 -89.26 -34.67 -36.00
CA ASN A 158 -88.13 -35.30 -36.68
C ASN A 158 -87.03 -34.28 -36.88
N ILE A 159 -85.82 -34.56 -36.43
CA ILE A 159 -84.64 -33.72 -36.61
C ILE A 159 -83.73 -34.42 -37.63
N VAL A 160 -83.45 -33.76 -38.74
CA VAL A 160 -82.51 -34.27 -39.75
C VAL A 160 -81.22 -33.48 -39.67
N LEU A 161 -80.09 -34.16 -39.47
CA LEU A 161 -78.76 -33.54 -39.34
C LEU A 161 -77.89 -33.85 -40.55
N HIS A 162 -77.34 -32.81 -41.17
CA HIS A 162 -76.31 -32.97 -42.19
C HIS A 162 -74.96 -33.30 -41.53
N VAL A 163 -74.21 -34.23 -42.13
CA VAL A 163 -72.84 -34.56 -41.71
C VAL A 163 -71.80 -33.99 -42.68
N TYR A 164 -72.24 -33.59 -43.87
CA TYR A 164 -71.40 -33.00 -44.91
C TYR A 164 -71.93 -31.63 -45.33
N SER A 165 -71.01 -30.69 -45.53
CA SER A 165 -71.26 -29.39 -46.16
C SER A 165 -70.37 -29.23 -47.39
N THR A 166 -70.59 -28.17 -48.17
CA THR A 166 -69.68 -27.84 -49.29
C THR A 166 -68.24 -27.54 -48.87
N LEU A 167 -67.98 -27.31 -47.57
CA LEU A 167 -66.64 -27.13 -47.01
C LEU A 167 -65.99 -28.44 -46.53
N GLY A 168 -66.72 -29.56 -46.57
CA GLY A 168 -66.26 -30.87 -46.12
C GLY A 168 -67.14 -31.47 -45.04
N GLN A 169 -66.65 -32.56 -44.44
CA GLN A 169 -67.32 -33.24 -43.32
C GLN A 169 -67.29 -32.34 -42.08
N LEU A 170 -68.45 -32.20 -41.44
CA LEU A 170 -68.59 -31.48 -40.17
C LEU A 170 -67.87 -32.24 -39.06
N SER A 171 -67.28 -31.54 -38.09
CA SER A 171 -66.73 -32.24 -36.92
C SER A 171 -67.87 -32.81 -36.05
N PRO A 172 -67.59 -33.81 -35.20
CA PRO A 172 -68.57 -34.27 -34.22
C PRO A 172 -69.09 -33.14 -33.31
N LEU A 173 -68.26 -32.14 -33.00
CA LEU A 173 -68.66 -30.96 -32.24
C LEU A 173 -69.56 -30.01 -33.04
N ASP A 174 -69.33 -29.85 -34.35
CA ASP A 174 -70.25 -29.09 -35.20
C ASP A 174 -71.62 -29.76 -35.23
N VAL A 175 -71.68 -31.08 -35.38
CA VAL A 175 -72.94 -31.84 -35.34
C VAL A 175 -73.60 -31.76 -33.97
N PHE A 176 -72.84 -31.74 -32.87
CA PHE A 176 -73.36 -31.44 -31.53
C PHE A 176 -74.03 -30.06 -31.48
N ASN A 177 -73.34 -29.01 -31.94
CA ASN A 177 -73.86 -27.65 -31.88
C ASN A 177 -75.12 -27.48 -32.73
N VAL A 178 -75.16 -28.07 -33.93
CA VAL A 178 -76.33 -28.07 -34.80
C VAL A 178 -77.47 -28.87 -34.16
N ALA A 179 -77.21 -30.07 -33.65
CA ALA A 179 -78.23 -30.85 -32.93
C ALA A 179 -78.78 -30.08 -31.73
N LEU A 180 -77.91 -29.39 -30.98
CA LEU A 180 -78.30 -28.56 -29.84
C LEU A 180 -79.23 -27.41 -30.27
N HIS A 181 -79.00 -26.78 -31.42
CA HIS A 181 -79.90 -25.78 -31.99
C HIS A 181 -81.26 -26.39 -32.36
N GLU A 182 -81.27 -27.52 -33.08
CA GLU A 182 -82.51 -28.18 -33.50
C GLU A 182 -83.37 -28.69 -32.33
N VAL A 183 -82.73 -29.05 -31.20
CA VAL A 183 -83.47 -29.38 -29.98
C VAL A 183 -84.23 -28.16 -29.45
N GLY A 184 -83.70 -26.94 -29.58
CA GLY A 184 -84.44 -25.72 -29.27
C GLY A 184 -85.71 -25.58 -30.10
N HIS A 185 -85.63 -25.83 -31.41
CA HIS A 185 -86.82 -25.90 -32.28
C HIS A 185 -87.78 -27.01 -31.87
N ALA A 186 -87.27 -28.19 -31.52
CA ALA A 186 -88.08 -29.29 -31.02
C ALA A 186 -88.81 -28.97 -29.70
N LEU A 187 -88.29 -28.01 -28.93
CA LEU A 187 -88.91 -27.45 -27.72
C LEU A 187 -89.82 -26.24 -28.00
N GLY A 188 -90.10 -25.92 -29.27
CA GLY A 188 -91.04 -24.87 -29.65
C GLY A 188 -90.43 -23.47 -29.79
N LEU A 189 -89.09 -23.35 -29.78
CA LEU A 189 -88.39 -22.10 -30.03
C LEU A 189 -88.25 -21.83 -31.53
N GLY A 190 -88.30 -20.57 -31.92
CA GLY A 190 -87.78 -20.08 -33.19
C GLY A 190 -86.35 -19.54 -33.02
N HIS A 191 -85.95 -18.61 -33.87
CA HIS A 191 -84.60 -18.03 -33.78
C HIS A 191 -84.52 -16.90 -32.75
N ALA A 192 -83.33 -16.74 -32.17
CA ALA A 192 -82.97 -15.58 -31.38
C ALA A 192 -82.58 -14.41 -32.29
N SER A 193 -82.92 -13.19 -31.86
CA SER A 193 -82.63 -11.95 -32.59
C SER A 193 -81.18 -11.50 -32.45
N ALA A 194 -80.43 -12.05 -31.50
CA ALA A 194 -79.02 -11.72 -31.24
C ALA A 194 -78.12 -12.89 -31.63
N SER A 195 -76.91 -12.58 -32.10
CA SER A 195 -75.92 -13.58 -32.51
C SER A 195 -74.93 -13.97 -31.40
N GLU A 196 -74.90 -13.21 -30.31
CA GLU A 196 -73.93 -13.31 -29.22
C GLU A 196 -74.61 -13.05 -27.87
N THR A 197 -74.18 -13.79 -26.86
CA THR A 197 -74.44 -13.56 -25.43
C THR A 197 -73.22 -12.90 -24.77
N GLN A 198 -73.29 -12.60 -23.47
CA GLN A 198 -72.11 -12.11 -22.74
C GLN A 198 -70.98 -13.15 -22.59
N SER A 199 -71.28 -14.45 -22.77
CA SER A 199 -70.35 -15.56 -22.55
C SER A 199 -69.97 -16.32 -23.83
N GLY A 200 -70.40 -15.84 -25.00
CA GLY A 200 -70.11 -16.46 -26.29
C GLY A 200 -71.33 -16.47 -27.22
N PRO A 201 -71.25 -17.17 -28.36
CA PRO A 201 -72.30 -17.19 -29.37
C PRO A 201 -73.65 -17.63 -28.82
N GLU A 202 -74.72 -17.00 -29.29
CA GLU A 202 -76.09 -17.44 -29.00
C GLU A 202 -76.39 -18.74 -29.75
N LEU A 203 -76.95 -19.73 -29.06
CA LEU A 203 -77.28 -21.03 -29.62
C LEU A 203 -78.36 -20.90 -30.69
N MET A 204 -79.48 -20.26 -30.39
CA MET A 204 -80.64 -20.16 -31.30
C MET A 204 -80.47 -19.08 -32.37
N ARG A 205 -79.24 -18.59 -32.60
CA ARG A 205 -78.97 -17.65 -33.71
C ARG A 205 -79.10 -18.39 -35.05
N PRO A 206 -79.64 -17.75 -36.10
CA PRO A 206 -79.90 -18.42 -37.38
C PRO A 206 -78.65 -18.76 -38.19
N GLU A 207 -77.48 -18.23 -37.83
CA GLU A 207 -76.24 -18.42 -38.59
C GLU A 207 -75.22 -19.27 -37.81
N TYR A 208 -74.79 -20.38 -38.39
CA TYR A 208 -73.74 -21.21 -37.82
C TYR A 208 -72.39 -20.98 -38.52
N THR A 209 -71.31 -20.88 -37.73
CA THR A 209 -69.94 -20.83 -38.25
C THR A 209 -69.24 -22.15 -37.93
N LEU A 210 -68.68 -22.83 -38.94
CA LEU A 210 -67.99 -24.10 -38.73
C LEU A 210 -66.74 -23.95 -37.85
N GLY A 211 -66.49 -24.93 -37.00
CA GLY A 211 -65.31 -24.96 -36.12
C GLY A 211 -65.41 -24.03 -34.92
N MET A 212 -66.61 -23.56 -34.57
CA MET A 212 -66.83 -22.87 -33.30
C MET A 212 -66.61 -23.81 -32.11
N GLY A 213 -66.32 -23.22 -30.95
CA GLY A 213 -66.29 -23.94 -29.69
C GLY A 213 -67.67 -24.52 -29.33
N GLU A 214 -67.69 -25.35 -28.29
CA GLU A 214 -68.93 -25.95 -27.80
C GLU A 214 -69.92 -24.86 -27.35
N LEU A 215 -71.14 -24.91 -27.90
CA LEU A 215 -72.22 -24.00 -27.55
C LEU A 215 -73.03 -24.54 -26.36
N ARG A 216 -73.79 -23.63 -25.77
CA ARG A 216 -74.71 -23.91 -24.67
C ARG A 216 -75.98 -23.07 -24.83
N PRO A 217 -77.16 -23.59 -24.44
CA PRO A 217 -78.38 -22.80 -24.42
C PRO A 217 -78.19 -21.56 -23.56
N SER A 218 -78.66 -20.42 -24.03
CA SER A 218 -78.64 -19.18 -23.27
C SER A 218 -79.76 -19.11 -22.23
N THR A 219 -79.64 -18.17 -21.31
CA THR A 219 -80.74 -17.80 -20.42
C THR A 219 -81.98 -17.36 -21.20
N LEU A 220 -81.80 -16.74 -22.38
CA LEU A 220 -82.91 -16.35 -23.26
C LEU A 220 -83.58 -17.59 -23.86
N ASP A 221 -82.81 -18.57 -24.30
CA ASP A 221 -83.33 -19.82 -24.85
C ASP A 221 -84.15 -20.59 -23.81
N ALA A 222 -83.59 -20.81 -22.62
CA ALA A 222 -84.28 -21.51 -21.53
C ALA A 222 -85.51 -20.73 -21.05
N TYR A 223 -85.45 -19.39 -21.01
CA TYR A 223 -86.62 -18.56 -20.74
C TYR A 223 -87.68 -18.69 -21.83
N GLY A 224 -87.29 -18.78 -23.10
CA GLY A 224 -88.19 -19.09 -24.21
C GLY A 224 -88.95 -20.40 -23.97
N VAL A 225 -88.25 -21.45 -23.53
CA VAL A 225 -88.86 -22.74 -23.19
C VAL A 225 -89.81 -22.60 -22.00
N ALA A 226 -89.43 -21.83 -20.97
CA ALA A 226 -90.29 -21.54 -19.82
C ALA A 226 -91.60 -20.89 -20.24
N VAL A 227 -91.54 -19.87 -21.12
CA VAL A 227 -92.74 -19.18 -21.60
C VAL A 227 -93.57 -20.08 -22.51
N ALA A 228 -92.93 -20.84 -23.42
CA ALA A 228 -93.61 -21.78 -24.31
C ALA A 228 -94.39 -22.85 -23.53
N HIS A 229 -93.89 -23.23 -22.36
CA HIS A 229 -94.50 -24.24 -21.50
C HIS A 229 -95.05 -23.69 -20.18
N GLY A 230 -95.37 -22.40 -20.12
CA GLY A 230 -95.91 -21.77 -18.91
C GLY A 230 -97.23 -22.38 -18.42
N TRP A 231 -97.91 -23.17 -19.27
CA TRP A 231 -99.06 -23.98 -18.87
C TRP A 231 -98.77 -24.95 -17.72
N MET A 232 -97.51 -25.35 -17.54
CA MET A 232 -97.07 -26.23 -16.46
C MET A 232 -97.31 -25.64 -15.07
N GLU A 233 -97.31 -24.32 -14.92
CA GLU A 233 -97.63 -23.67 -13.65
C GLU A 233 -99.11 -23.82 -13.27
N GLY A 234 -99.99 -23.89 -14.29
CA GLY A 234 -101.43 -24.08 -14.12
C GLY A 234 -101.89 -25.53 -14.15
N GLY A 235 -101.04 -26.47 -14.60
CA GLY A 235 -101.33 -27.91 -14.69
C GLY A 235 -102.27 -28.33 -15.83
N GLU A 236 -102.80 -27.38 -16.61
CA GLU A 236 -103.65 -27.64 -17.78
C GLU A 236 -102.96 -27.13 -19.05
N PHE A 237 -102.85 -27.98 -20.07
CA PHE A 237 -102.18 -27.62 -21.31
C PHE A 237 -102.87 -26.44 -22.02
N LYS A 238 -102.06 -25.43 -22.36
CA LYS A 238 -102.46 -24.28 -23.17
C LYS A 238 -101.33 -23.93 -24.11
N ALA A 239 -101.60 -23.98 -25.42
CA ALA A 239 -100.59 -23.64 -26.41
C ALA A 239 -100.12 -22.17 -26.27
N PRO A 240 -98.81 -21.92 -26.42
CA PRO A 240 -98.25 -20.58 -26.28
C PRO A 240 -98.71 -19.67 -27.42
N PRO A 241 -98.68 -18.35 -27.23
CA PRO A 241 -98.83 -17.40 -28.34
C PRO A 241 -97.65 -17.56 -29.31
N GLU A 242 -97.91 -17.33 -30.59
CA GLU A 242 -96.85 -17.15 -31.60
C GLU A 242 -96.36 -15.71 -31.49
N THR A 243 -95.22 -15.52 -30.83
CA THR A 243 -94.70 -14.20 -30.43
C THR A 243 -93.20 -14.25 -30.15
N SER A 244 -92.56 -13.12 -29.90
CA SER A 244 -91.17 -13.06 -29.42
C SER A 244 -91.13 -12.67 -27.95
N VAL A 245 -90.26 -13.30 -27.18
CA VAL A 245 -90.08 -13.02 -25.74
C VAL A 245 -88.70 -12.45 -25.46
N VAL A 246 -88.62 -11.55 -24.49
CA VAL A 246 -87.39 -10.90 -24.02
C VAL A 246 -87.17 -11.32 -22.57
N LEU A 247 -85.90 -11.47 -22.19
CA LEU A 247 -85.52 -11.77 -20.81
C LEU A 247 -86.14 -10.79 -19.80
N PRO A 248 -86.62 -11.27 -18.64
CA PRO A 248 -87.10 -10.41 -17.57
C PRO A 248 -85.94 -9.63 -16.94
N GLU A 249 -86.26 -8.49 -16.31
CA GLU A 249 -85.28 -7.67 -15.61
C GLU A 249 -84.58 -8.47 -14.50
N GLY A 250 -83.25 -8.39 -14.42
CA GLY A 250 -82.44 -9.12 -13.44
C GLY A 250 -81.90 -10.47 -13.90
N VAL A 251 -82.36 -11.02 -15.04
CA VAL A 251 -81.76 -12.22 -15.65
C VAL A 251 -80.69 -11.80 -16.67
N PRO A 252 -79.41 -12.12 -16.45
CA PRO A 252 -78.35 -11.78 -17.38
C PRO A 252 -78.48 -12.59 -18.67
N TYR A 253 -78.13 -11.98 -19.81
CA TYR A 253 -78.07 -12.66 -21.09
C TYR A 253 -76.73 -13.37 -21.30
N VAL A 254 -76.65 -14.62 -20.84
CA VAL A 254 -75.46 -15.47 -20.81
C VAL A 254 -75.82 -16.89 -21.25
N SER A 255 -74.86 -17.61 -21.82
CA SER A 255 -74.91 -19.06 -21.98
C SER A 255 -74.97 -19.76 -20.62
N LEU A 256 -75.88 -20.70 -20.48
CA LEU A 256 -75.98 -21.57 -19.30
C LEU A 256 -74.83 -22.58 -19.29
N LEU A 257 -74.50 -23.13 -18.11
CA LEU A 257 -73.37 -24.06 -17.95
C LEU A 257 -72.04 -23.48 -18.46
N CYS A 258 -71.88 -22.17 -18.36
CA CYS A 258 -70.64 -21.43 -18.58
C CYS A 258 -70.30 -20.64 -17.31
N HIS A 259 -69.02 -20.57 -16.99
CA HIS A 259 -68.53 -19.91 -15.79
C HIS A 259 -67.38 -18.96 -16.13
N TYR A 260 -67.28 -17.87 -15.36
CA TYR A 260 -66.27 -16.85 -15.56
C TYR A 260 -65.07 -17.07 -14.64
N VAL A 261 -63.88 -17.07 -15.23
CA VAL A 261 -62.59 -17.07 -14.51
C VAL A 261 -62.06 -15.64 -14.51
N SER A 262 -62.03 -15.01 -13.33
CA SER A 262 -61.44 -13.69 -13.11
C SER A 262 -59.99 -13.84 -12.67
N VAL A 263 -59.05 -13.33 -13.47
CA VAL A 263 -57.62 -13.35 -13.13
C VAL A 263 -57.15 -11.91 -12.94
N LEU A 264 -56.74 -11.57 -11.71
CA LEU A 264 -56.38 -10.22 -11.30
C LEU A 264 -54.88 -10.12 -11.02
N SER A 265 -54.26 -8.99 -11.32
CA SER A 265 -52.85 -8.73 -11.02
C SER A 265 -52.59 -7.23 -10.95
N GLU A 266 -51.81 -6.82 -9.95
CA GLU A 266 -51.45 -5.40 -9.75
C GLU A 266 -50.35 -4.93 -10.71
N TYR A 267 -49.36 -5.79 -11.01
CA TYR A 267 -48.15 -5.37 -11.75
C TYR A 267 -47.95 -6.11 -13.07
N GLY A 268 -48.09 -7.43 -13.10
CA GLY A 268 -47.81 -8.25 -14.29
C GLY A 268 -49.05 -8.54 -15.11
N ALA A 269 -48.89 -8.64 -16.42
CA ALA A 269 -49.93 -9.16 -17.30
C ALA A 269 -50.20 -10.63 -17.00
N VAL A 270 -51.48 -11.00 -17.00
CA VAL A 270 -51.96 -12.35 -16.67
C VAL A 270 -52.81 -12.89 -17.80
N ARG A 271 -52.84 -14.22 -17.93
CA ARG A 271 -53.61 -14.97 -18.93
C ARG A 271 -54.53 -15.99 -18.26
N GLY A 272 -55.47 -16.53 -19.03
CA GLY A 272 -56.38 -17.59 -18.59
C GLY A 272 -57.66 -17.12 -17.90
N GLY A 273 -57.96 -15.81 -17.96
CA GLY A 273 -59.27 -15.28 -17.58
C GLY A 273 -60.24 -15.27 -18.75
N GLY A 274 -61.54 -15.32 -18.45
CA GLY A 274 -62.61 -15.33 -19.44
C GLY A 274 -63.75 -16.29 -19.13
N TRP A 275 -64.65 -16.48 -20.08
CA TRP A 275 -65.73 -17.46 -19.99
C TRP A 275 -65.27 -18.83 -20.45
N TYR A 276 -65.63 -19.86 -19.68
CA TYR A 276 -65.32 -21.26 -19.95
C TYR A 276 -66.60 -22.08 -19.82
N VAL A 277 -66.80 -23.03 -20.74
CA VAL A 277 -67.85 -24.03 -20.61
C VAL A 277 -67.55 -24.89 -19.37
N GLU A 278 -68.58 -25.30 -18.65
CA GLU A 278 -68.45 -26.17 -17.47
C GLU A 278 -67.67 -27.45 -17.81
N GLY A 279 -66.71 -27.81 -16.95
CA GLY A 279 -65.77 -28.91 -17.14
C GLY A 279 -64.56 -28.57 -18.03
N ALA A 280 -64.54 -27.41 -18.69
CA ALA A 280 -63.39 -26.98 -19.47
C ALA A 280 -62.20 -26.64 -18.56
N THR A 281 -61.01 -26.66 -19.15
CA THR A 281 -59.76 -26.40 -18.42
C THR A 281 -59.25 -24.99 -18.72
N ALA A 282 -59.06 -24.16 -17.69
CA ALA A 282 -58.44 -22.86 -17.79
C ALA A 282 -56.96 -22.93 -17.41
N ARG A 283 -56.09 -22.40 -18.27
CA ARG A 283 -54.63 -22.35 -18.07
C ARG A 283 -54.23 -20.91 -17.73
N ILE A 284 -54.00 -20.68 -16.44
CA ILE A 284 -53.76 -19.36 -15.86
C ILE A 284 -52.25 -19.17 -15.69
N SER A 285 -51.71 -18.05 -16.15
CA SER A 285 -50.28 -17.78 -16.03
C SER A 285 -49.97 -16.29 -15.97
N VAL A 286 -48.80 -15.98 -15.40
CA VAL A 286 -48.22 -14.64 -15.41
C VAL A 286 -47.20 -14.56 -16.54
N GLU A 287 -47.22 -13.48 -17.33
CA GLU A 287 -46.33 -13.37 -18.49
C GLU A 287 -44.86 -13.17 -18.12
N SER A 288 -44.59 -12.60 -16.94
CA SER A 288 -43.25 -12.38 -16.42
C SER A 288 -43.23 -12.56 -14.92
N GLU A 289 -42.25 -13.29 -14.39
CA GLU A 289 -42.02 -13.42 -12.94
C GLU A 289 -41.57 -12.11 -12.27
N VAL A 290 -41.09 -11.16 -13.07
CA VAL A 290 -40.53 -9.90 -12.56
C VAL A 290 -41.02 -8.73 -13.41
N VAL A 291 -41.52 -7.69 -12.74
CA VAL A 291 -41.94 -6.43 -13.36
C VAL A 291 -41.13 -5.29 -12.76
N TYR A 292 -40.40 -4.55 -13.59
CA TYR A 292 -39.63 -3.40 -13.13
C TYR A 292 -40.54 -2.18 -12.97
N LEU A 293 -40.60 -1.64 -11.75
CA LEU A 293 -41.35 -0.42 -11.42
C LEU A 293 -40.48 0.83 -11.62
N SER A 294 -39.16 0.66 -11.48
CA SER A 294 -38.10 1.62 -11.84
C SER A 294 -36.79 0.86 -12.10
N ASP A 295 -35.70 1.58 -12.34
CA ASP A 295 -34.35 1.01 -12.51
C ASP A 295 -33.87 0.20 -11.27
N ARG A 296 -34.27 0.61 -10.06
CA ARG A 296 -33.83 0.01 -8.79
C ARG A 296 -34.96 -0.50 -7.90
N THR A 297 -36.19 -0.59 -8.42
CA THR A 297 -37.34 -1.20 -7.74
C THR A 297 -38.10 -2.11 -8.69
N ARG A 298 -38.43 -3.33 -8.27
CA ARG A 298 -39.16 -4.32 -9.06
C ARG A 298 -40.16 -5.10 -8.21
N ALA A 299 -41.26 -5.53 -8.79
CA ALA A 299 -42.17 -6.51 -8.20
C ALA A 299 -41.76 -7.92 -8.68
N ARG A 300 -41.65 -8.86 -7.76
CA ARG A 300 -41.41 -10.29 -8.05
C ARG A 300 -42.66 -11.08 -7.75
N PHE A 301 -43.08 -11.91 -8.68
CA PHE A 301 -44.21 -12.82 -8.52
C PHE A 301 -43.97 -13.72 -7.30
N ALA A 302 -44.95 -13.76 -6.41
CA ALA A 302 -44.90 -14.52 -5.17
C ALA A 302 -45.75 -15.78 -5.22
N GLY A 303 -46.81 -15.78 -6.02
CA GLY A 303 -47.76 -16.86 -6.17
C GLY A 303 -49.14 -16.36 -6.58
N TRP A 304 -50.10 -17.26 -6.57
CA TRP A 304 -51.52 -17.02 -6.80
C TRP A 304 -52.28 -17.19 -5.49
N SER A 305 -53.33 -16.40 -5.32
CA SER A 305 -54.28 -16.45 -4.20
C SER A 305 -55.73 -16.32 -4.72
N GLY A 306 -56.70 -16.28 -3.80
CA GLY A 306 -58.14 -16.27 -4.12
C GLY A 306 -58.75 -17.64 -3.89
N ASP A 307 -59.55 -18.11 -4.85
CA ASP A 307 -60.18 -19.44 -4.79
C ASP A 307 -59.17 -20.58 -5.04
N VAL A 308 -58.06 -20.27 -5.72
CA VAL A 308 -56.98 -21.20 -6.01
C VAL A 308 -55.65 -20.58 -5.63
N ALA A 309 -54.82 -21.34 -4.89
CA ALA A 309 -53.50 -20.92 -4.48
C ALA A 309 -52.42 -21.81 -5.12
N SER A 310 -51.34 -21.17 -5.60
CA SER A 310 -50.18 -21.86 -6.18
C SER A 310 -48.96 -20.95 -6.12
N ASN A 311 -47.75 -21.52 -5.95
CA ASN A 311 -46.51 -20.74 -6.06
C ASN A 311 -45.89 -20.81 -7.45
N GLU A 312 -46.46 -21.63 -8.34
CA GLU A 312 -46.01 -21.78 -9.72
C GLU A 312 -46.48 -20.58 -10.56
N THR A 313 -45.69 -20.22 -11.57
CA THR A 313 -46.02 -19.12 -12.50
C THR A 313 -47.19 -19.44 -13.42
N GLU A 314 -47.57 -20.71 -13.49
CA GLU A 314 -48.66 -21.22 -14.26
C GLU A 314 -49.43 -22.28 -13.46
N LEU A 315 -50.75 -22.25 -13.55
CA LEU A 315 -51.63 -23.25 -12.97
C LEU A 315 -52.77 -23.60 -13.92
N VAL A 316 -53.30 -24.80 -13.76
CA VAL A 316 -54.34 -25.37 -14.61
C VAL A 316 -55.51 -25.78 -13.72
N ILE A 317 -56.70 -25.28 -14.01
CA ILE A 317 -57.92 -25.57 -13.23
C ILE A 317 -59.03 -26.09 -14.13
N VAL A 318 -59.86 -26.99 -13.59
CA VAL A 318 -61.11 -27.39 -14.22
C VAL A 318 -62.20 -26.45 -13.73
N VAL A 319 -62.93 -25.83 -14.67
CA VAL A 319 -63.89 -24.78 -14.38
C VAL A 319 -65.29 -25.38 -14.25
N ASN A 320 -65.78 -25.52 -13.02
CA ASN A 320 -67.14 -26.01 -12.72
C ASN A 320 -68.03 -24.95 -12.04
N GLU A 321 -67.44 -23.79 -11.73
CA GLU A 321 -68.11 -22.64 -11.13
C GLU A 321 -67.30 -21.39 -11.45
N ASN A 322 -67.79 -20.20 -11.08
CA ASN A 322 -67.04 -18.97 -11.23
C ASN A 322 -65.83 -18.97 -10.29
N VAL A 323 -64.64 -18.62 -10.80
CA VAL A 323 -63.39 -18.67 -10.03
C VAL A 323 -62.68 -17.33 -10.11
N THR A 324 -62.18 -16.82 -8.97
CA THR A 324 -61.31 -15.65 -8.88
C THR A 324 -59.91 -16.06 -8.43
N VAL A 325 -58.92 -15.70 -9.23
CA VAL A 325 -57.50 -15.94 -8.95
C VAL A 325 -56.74 -14.62 -9.00
N VAL A 326 -55.91 -14.36 -8.00
CA VAL A 326 -55.17 -13.10 -7.85
C VAL A 326 -53.67 -13.38 -7.85
N ALA A 327 -52.92 -12.69 -8.70
CA ALA A 327 -51.46 -12.72 -8.71
C ALA A 327 -50.90 -11.89 -7.55
N GLU A 328 -50.17 -12.55 -6.67
CA GLU A 328 -49.48 -11.93 -5.53
C GLU A 328 -48.06 -11.56 -5.90
N TRP A 329 -47.61 -10.41 -5.40
CA TRP A 329 -46.31 -9.84 -5.72
C TRP A 329 -45.59 -9.35 -4.47
N VAL A 330 -44.27 -9.53 -4.45
CA VAL A 330 -43.38 -8.95 -3.43
C VAL A 330 -42.54 -7.85 -4.09
N VAL A 331 -42.67 -6.63 -3.58
CA VAL A 331 -41.82 -5.51 -4.01
C VAL A 331 -40.39 -5.75 -3.50
N GLN A 332 -39.41 -5.54 -4.36
CA GLN A 332 -37.99 -5.64 -4.08
C GLN A 332 -37.27 -4.35 -4.47
N HIS A 333 -36.28 -3.96 -3.66
CA HIS A 333 -35.40 -2.83 -3.96
C HIS A 333 -33.95 -3.27 -4.10
N TYR A 334 -33.21 -2.60 -4.99
CA TYR A 334 -31.79 -2.86 -5.17
C TYR A 334 -30.95 -2.17 -4.09
N VAL A 335 -30.24 -2.98 -3.31
CA VAL A 335 -29.25 -2.53 -2.34
C VAL A 335 -27.88 -2.66 -2.96
N GLU A 336 -27.13 -1.56 -2.99
CA GLU A 336 -25.77 -1.51 -3.48
C GLU A 336 -24.81 -1.36 -2.32
N VAL A 337 -23.91 -2.33 -2.18
CA VAL A 337 -22.89 -2.39 -1.14
C VAL A 337 -21.53 -2.29 -1.81
N GLU A 338 -20.81 -1.20 -1.55
CA GLU A 338 -19.50 -0.96 -2.14
C GLU A 338 -18.39 -1.00 -1.09
N THR A 339 -17.35 -1.80 -1.36
CA THR A 339 -16.22 -1.96 -0.47
C THR A 339 -14.93 -2.13 -1.28
N ALA A 340 -14.05 -1.12 -1.26
CA ALA A 340 -12.87 -1.11 -2.14
C ALA A 340 -11.76 -2.12 -1.75
N TYR A 341 -11.65 -2.49 -0.46
CA TYR A 341 -10.47 -3.21 0.04
C TYR A 341 -10.76 -4.55 0.74
N SER A 342 -11.99 -4.77 1.20
CA SER A 342 -12.44 -6.03 1.80
C SER A 342 -13.82 -6.37 1.24
N SER A 343 -14.25 -7.62 1.28
CA SER A 343 -15.64 -7.98 0.96
C SER A 343 -16.58 -7.69 2.14
N ALA A 344 -17.87 -7.53 1.85
CA ALA A 344 -18.92 -7.45 2.85
C ALA A 344 -19.66 -8.80 2.97
N ASN A 345 -20.26 -9.07 4.13
CA ASN A 345 -21.13 -10.24 4.31
C ASN A 345 -22.49 -10.08 3.60
N VAL A 346 -22.87 -8.86 3.25
CA VAL A 346 -24.07 -8.53 2.46
C VAL A 346 -23.58 -8.03 1.10
N THR A 347 -24.04 -8.66 0.04
CA THR A 347 -23.67 -8.33 -1.34
C THR A 347 -24.70 -7.40 -1.97
N SER A 348 -24.28 -6.65 -3.00
CA SER A 348 -25.24 -5.90 -3.84
C SER A 348 -26.26 -6.84 -4.47
N GLY A 349 -27.53 -6.45 -4.49
CA GLY A 349 -28.61 -7.30 -5.00
C GLY A 349 -30.01 -6.79 -4.70
N TRP A 350 -31.00 -7.55 -5.14
CA TRP A 350 -32.42 -7.29 -4.90
C TRP A 350 -32.87 -7.93 -3.60
N TYR A 351 -33.52 -7.14 -2.75
CA TYR A 351 -34.04 -7.60 -1.46
C TYR A 351 -35.51 -7.21 -1.32
N ASP A 352 -36.31 -8.09 -0.72
CA ASP A 352 -37.73 -7.86 -0.45
C ASP A 352 -37.91 -6.62 0.44
N GLU A 353 -38.95 -5.84 0.17
CA GLU A 353 -39.30 -4.67 0.96
C GLU A 353 -39.53 -5.06 2.44
N GLY A 354 -39.02 -4.24 3.35
CA GLY A 354 -39.01 -4.51 4.79
C GLY A 354 -37.88 -5.42 5.28
N THR A 355 -37.08 -6.02 4.38
CA THR A 355 -35.93 -6.87 4.76
C THR A 355 -34.97 -6.10 5.68
N ARG A 356 -34.54 -6.75 6.77
CA ARG A 356 -33.59 -6.21 7.74
C ARG A 356 -32.20 -6.80 7.52
N LEU A 357 -31.28 -6.02 6.97
CA LEU A 357 -29.91 -6.45 6.70
C LEU A 357 -28.96 -6.02 7.82
N ARG A 358 -27.94 -6.84 8.07
CA ARG A 358 -26.84 -6.53 9.00
C ARG A 358 -25.51 -6.61 8.24
N ALA A 359 -25.12 -5.51 7.61
CA ALA A 359 -23.92 -5.44 6.78
C ALA A 359 -22.68 -5.12 7.62
N ARG A 360 -21.56 -5.78 7.29
CA ARG A 360 -20.21 -5.56 7.85
C ARG A 360 -19.16 -5.94 6.82
N VAL A 361 -18.00 -5.29 6.89
CA VAL A 361 -16.80 -5.75 6.18
C VAL A 361 -16.26 -7.00 6.88
N LEU A 362 -15.67 -7.93 6.11
CA LEU A 362 -15.09 -9.14 6.69
C LEU A 362 -13.77 -8.85 7.42
N GLU A 363 -12.97 -7.93 6.89
CA GLU A 363 -11.73 -7.47 7.51
C GLU A 363 -11.82 -5.97 7.78
N THR A 364 -11.51 -5.53 9.00
CA THR A 364 -11.46 -4.10 9.34
C THR A 364 -10.08 -3.49 9.13
N VAL A 365 -9.07 -4.32 8.91
CA VAL A 365 -7.70 -3.92 8.60
C VAL A 365 -7.20 -4.83 7.48
N VAL A 366 -6.83 -4.23 6.35
CA VAL A 366 -6.28 -4.94 5.18
C VAL A 366 -4.84 -4.49 5.00
N ASP A 367 -3.90 -5.39 5.26
CA ASP A 367 -2.46 -5.14 5.08
C ASP A 367 -2.03 -5.58 3.67
N HIS A 368 -1.36 -4.70 2.93
CA HIS A 368 -0.88 -4.98 1.58
C HIS A 368 0.53 -5.59 1.55
N GLY A 369 1.19 -5.74 2.71
CA GLY A 369 2.53 -6.34 2.81
C GLY A 369 3.68 -5.47 2.29
N ASN A 370 3.38 -4.23 1.85
CA ASN A 370 4.35 -3.26 1.33
C ASN A 370 4.56 -2.06 2.28
N GLY A 371 4.22 -2.23 3.56
CA GLY A 371 4.24 -1.12 4.53
C GLY A 371 3.06 -0.15 4.38
N THR A 372 2.01 -0.50 3.63
CA THR A 372 0.74 0.24 3.54
C THR A 372 -0.42 -0.65 3.95
N ARG A 373 -1.37 -0.12 4.73
CA ARG A 373 -2.60 -0.81 5.11
C ARG A 373 -3.82 0.08 5.01
N ARG A 374 -4.99 -0.52 4.86
CA ARG A 374 -6.30 0.14 4.88
C ARG A 374 -7.01 -0.20 6.17
N VAL A 375 -7.52 0.82 6.86
CA VAL A 375 -8.27 0.66 8.11
C VAL A 375 -9.68 1.16 7.90
N PHE A 376 -10.65 0.30 8.15
CA PHE A 376 -12.06 0.64 8.06
C PHE A 376 -12.41 1.79 9.01
N ARG A 377 -13.13 2.80 8.52
CA ARG A 377 -13.53 3.99 9.27
C ARG A 377 -15.03 4.07 9.54
N GLY A 378 -15.85 3.47 8.68
CA GLY A 378 -17.30 3.56 8.78
C GLY A 378 -17.99 3.25 7.46
N TRP A 379 -19.31 3.36 7.48
CA TRP A 379 -20.19 3.27 6.33
C TRP A 379 -20.75 4.66 5.98
N ALA A 380 -20.83 4.96 4.68
CA ALA A 380 -21.38 6.19 4.10
C ALA A 380 -22.47 5.88 3.05
N GLY A 381 -23.10 6.92 2.49
CA GLY A 381 -24.19 6.80 1.51
C GLY A 381 -25.54 7.10 2.18
N ASP A 382 -26.46 6.14 2.17
CA ASP A 382 -27.74 6.23 2.88
C ASP A 382 -27.62 6.07 4.40
N VAL A 383 -26.43 5.74 4.89
CA VAL A 383 -26.07 5.68 6.31
C VAL A 383 -24.79 6.47 6.54
N ASN A 384 -24.57 6.93 7.76
CA ASN A 384 -23.31 7.54 8.18
C ASN A 384 -22.93 7.04 9.58
N ILE A 385 -22.24 5.91 9.64
CA ILE A 385 -21.98 5.16 10.88
C ILE A 385 -20.53 4.71 10.93
N ALA A 386 -19.81 5.08 11.99
CA ALA A 386 -18.40 4.68 12.18
C ALA A 386 -18.22 3.22 12.68
N ALA A 387 -19.31 2.56 13.07
CA ALA A 387 -19.26 1.17 13.55
C ALA A 387 -19.00 0.18 12.39
N PRO A 388 -18.29 -0.93 12.64
CA PRO A 388 -18.00 -1.95 11.63
C PRO A 388 -19.25 -2.67 11.11
N VAL A 389 -20.35 -2.61 11.88
CA VAL A 389 -21.62 -3.24 11.55
C VAL A 389 -22.70 -2.18 11.42
N VAL A 390 -23.43 -2.20 10.30
CA VAL A 390 -24.60 -1.36 10.04
C VAL A 390 -25.86 -2.21 9.90
N LYS A 391 -26.97 -1.73 10.46
CA LYS A 391 -28.30 -2.32 10.30
C LYS A 391 -29.07 -1.50 9.27
N LEU A 392 -29.65 -2.15 8.27
CA LEU A 392 -30.40 -1.53 7.19
C LEU A 392 -31.81 -2.11 7.16
N VAL A 393 -32.80 -1.28 6.84
CA VAL A 393 -34.17 -1.72 6.53
C VAL A 393 -34.46 -1.32 5.10
N VAL A 394 -34.76 -2.29 4.25
CA VAL A 394 -34.94 -2.08 2.81
C VAL A 394 -36.36 -1.60 2.54
N THR A 395 -36.59 -0.28 2.57
CA THR A 395 -37.90 0.33 2.23
C THR A 395 -37.87 1.14 0.94
N ARG A 396 -36.71 1.18 0.29
CA ARG A 396 -36.40 1.88 -0.96
C ARG A 396 -35.03 1.39 -1.46
N PRO A 397 -34.59 1.79 -2.67
CA PRO A 397 -33.21 1.55 -3.09
C PRO A 397 -32.22 2.16 -2.09
N LEU A 398 -31.18 1.40 -1.75
CA LEU A 398 -30.14 1.81 -0.80
C LEU A 398 -28.75 1.71 -1.43
N VAL A 399 -27.87 2.63 -1.06
CA VAL A 399 -26.46 2.66 -1.40
C VAL A 399 -25.65 2.82 -0.11
N VAL A 400 -24.80 1.85 0.20
CA VAL A 400 -23.91 1.87 1.36
C VAL A 400 -22.47 1.61 0.92
N ARG A 401 -21.56 2.49 1.34
CA ARG A 401 -20.16 2.50 0.91
C ARG A 401 -19.24 2.40 2.12
N ALA A 402 -18.32 1.45 2.14
CA ALA A 402 -17.32 1.36 3.20
C ALA A 402 -16.25 2.44 3.00
N LEU A 403 -16.04 3.23 4.04
CA LEU A 403 -14.98 4.23 4.13
C LEU A 403 -13.73 3.64 4.76
N TRP A 404 -12.58 3.99 4.21
CA TRP A 404 -11.28 3.47 4.62
C TRP A 404 -10.28 4.61 4.79
N ALA A 405 -9.43 4.51 5.80
CA ALA A 405 -8.25 5.35 5.93
C ALA A 405 -7.00 4.57 5.52
N THR A 406 -6.10 5.25 4.82
CA THR A 406 -4.75 4.74 4.55
C THR A 406 -3.87 4.95 5.77
N ARG A 407 -3.06 3.94 6.10
CA ARG A 407 -1.95 4.08 7.04
C ARG A 407 -0.67 3.56 6.42
N HIS A 408 0.45 4.22 6.72
CA HIS A 408 1.78 3.80 6.30
C HIS A 408 2.65 3.42 7.49
N TRP A 409 3.53 2.43 7.28
CA TRP A 409 4.53 2.02 8.25
C TRP A 409 5.69 3.01 8.23
N VAL A 410 5.96 3.60 9.39
CA VAL A 410 7.12 4.45 9.62
C VAL A 410 8.07 3.66 10.50
N GLU A 411 9.22 3.28 9.96
CA GLU A 411 10.28 2.61 10.70
C GLU A 411 11.28 3.66 11.22
N ILE A 412 11.41 3.76 12.54
CA ILE A 412 12.32 4.69 13.23
C ILE A 412 13.40 3.87 13.90
N LEU A 413 14.65 4.05 13.45
CA LEU A 413 15.84 3.40 13.98
C LEU A 413 16.72 4.47 14.64
N PRO A 414 16.52 4.77 15.94
CA PRO A 414 17.18 5.88 16.61
C PRO A 414 18.64 5.54 17.03
N GLY A 415 19.07 4.30 16.78
CA GLY A 415 20.37 3.78 17.17
C GLY A 415 20.41 3.44 18.67
N PRO A 416 21.54 3.65 19.37
CA PRO A 416 21.68 3.29 20.78
C PRO A 416 20.95 4.23 21.75
N PHE A 417 20.36 5.32 21.27
CA PHE A 417 19.69 6.32 22.08
C PHE A 417 18.23 6.45 21.69
N ALA A 418 17.33 6.59 22.65
CA ALA A 418 15.90 6.69 22.37
C ALA A 418 15.54 8.00 21.63
N ALA A 419 14.61 7.91 20.69
CA ALA A 419 13.92 9.06 20.13
C ALA A 419 12.58 9.29 20.83
N ASN A 420 11.99 10.46 20.64
CA ASN A 420 10.66 10.83 21.15
C ASN A 420 9.49 10.10 20.45
N ALA A 421 9.76 9.41 19.34
CA ALA A 421 8.77 8.68 18.54
C ALA A 421 9.27 7.25 18.26
N THR A 422 8.32 6.32 18.12
CA THR A 422 8.59 4.89 17.86
C THR A 422 8.10 4.48 16.48
N SER A 423 8.68 3.40 15.95
CA SER A 423 8.17 2.75 14.74
C SER A 423 6.70 2.37 14.91
N GLY A 424 5.91 2.52 13.85
CA GLY A 424 4.48 2.24 13.90
C GLY A 424 3.73 2.61 12.63
N TRP A 425 2.42 2.39 12.69
CA TRP A 425 1.49 2.74 11.61
C TRP A 425 0.85 4.09 11.86
N TYR A 426 1.07 5.03 10.95
CA TYR A 426 0.55 6.40 11.04
C TYR A 426 -0.48 6.63 9.93
N ASP A 427 -1.50 7.47 10.20
CA ASP A 427 -2.49 7.89 9.20
C ASP A 427 -1.81 8.66 8.07
N GLU A 428 -2.23 8.44 6.82
CA GLU A 428 -1.76 9.23 5.68
C GLU A 428 -2.04 10.72 5.90
N GLY A 429 -1.03 11.56 5.64
CA GLY A 429 -1.05 12.99 5.93
C GLY A 429 -0.74 13.36 7.39
N ALA A 430 -0.55 12.40 8.29
CA ALA A 430 -0.13 12.69 9.67
C ALA A 430 1.23 13.39 9.69
N GLU A 431 1.37 14.37 10.58
CA GLU A 431 2.61 15.09 10.84
C GLU A 431 3.29 14.48 12.08
N VAL A 432 4.45 13.87 11.90
CA VAL A 432 5.22 13.21 12.95
C VAL A 432 6.55 13.92 13.11
N VAL A 433 6.87 14.36 14.32
CA VAL A 433 8.16 14.99 14.63
C VAL A 433 9.05 13.98 15.35
N VAL A 434 10.10 13.53 14.67
CA VAL A 434 11.06 12.55 15.19
C VAL A 434 12.35 13.24 15.61
N ALA A 435 12.70 13.18 16.89
CA ALA A 435 13.83 13.88 17.48
C ALA A 435 14.53 13.04 18.53
N VAL A 436 15.83 13.29 18.71
CA VAL A 436 16.64 12.77 19.82
C VAL A 436 16.75 13.84 20.91
N PRO A 437 16.89 13.47 22.20
CA PRO A 437 16.85 14.42 23.31
C PRO A 437 18.00 15.43 23.33
N SER A 438 19.17 15.08 22.77
CA SER A 438 20.33 15.96 22.69
C SER A 438 21.15 15.67 21.44
N ARG A 439 21.78 16.71 20.87
CA ARG A 439 22.75 16.57 19.76
C ARG A 439 24.04 15.90 20.21
N VAL A 440 24.39 16.07 21.48
CA VAL A 440 25.64 15.58 22.06
C VAL A 440 25.32 14.77 23.30
N ILE A 441 25.84 13.53 23.33
CA ILE A 441 25.78 12.66 24.49
C ILE A 441 27.21 12.43 24.95
N ASP A 442 27.60 13.13 26.02
CA ASP A 442 28.90 13.00 26.64
C ASP A 442 28.89 11.83 27.63
N PHE A 443 29.85 10.91 27.52
CA PHE A 443 29.97 9.77 28.42
C PHE A 443 30.84 10.08 29.65
N GLY A 444 31.42 11.29 29.76
CA GLY A 444 32.20 11.74 30.92
C GLY A 444 33.61 11.16 31.00
N ASN A 445 34.04 10.36 30.02
CA ASN A 445 35.34 9.68 29.98
C ASN A 445 36.23 10.15 28.82
N GLY A 446 35.95 11.34 28.26
CA GLY A 446 36.61 11.83 27.04
C GLY A 446 36.08 11.20 25.75
N THR A 447 34.96 10.48 25.81
CA THR A 447 34.21 9.99 24.64
C THR A 447 32.84 10.66 24.59
N ARG A 448 32.35 10.99 23.40
CA ARG A 448 30.98 11.45 23.19
C ARG A 448 30.39 10.90 21.90
N ALA A 449 29.06 10.80 21.83
CA ALA A 449 28.34 10.58 20.58
C ALA A 449 27.78 11.92 20.07
N LEU A 450 28.04 12.22 18.80
CA LEU A 450 27.53 13.39 18.09
C LEU A 450 26.43 12.96 17.11
N PHE A 451 25.23 13.49 17.29
CA PHE A 451 24.13 13.28 16.38
C PHE A 451 24.32 14.09 15.09
N MET A 452 24.38 13.38 13.97
CA MET A 452 24.54 13.97 12.65
C MET A 452 23.21 14.23 11.94
N GLY A 453 22.10 13.68 12.44
CA GLY A 453 20.76 13.85 11.86
C GLY A 453 20.10 12.53 11.49
N TRP A 454 18.83 12.60 11.09
CA TRP A 454 18.07 11.48 10.54
C TRP A 454 18.34 11.36 9.04
N ASN A 455 18.75 10.19 8.55
CA ASN A 455 19.17 9.99 7.15
C ASN A 455 20.15 11.08 6.66
N SER A 456 21.04 11.55 7.54
CA SER A 456 22.06 12.59 7.28
C SER A 456 21.53 14.01 7.00
N THR A 457 20.32 14.34 7.44
CA THR A 457 19.70 15.67 7.27
C THR A 457 20.35 16.82 8.06
N GLY A 458 21.18 16.54 9.07
CA GLY A 458 21.81 17.58 9.90
C GLY A 458 20.92 18.14 11.02
N GLU A 459 19.60 18.02 10.91
CA GLU A 459 18.62 18.56 11.87
C GLU A 459 18.45 17.66 13.11
N LEU A 460 18.18 18.27 14.26
CA LEU A 460 17.92 17.55 15.52
C LEU A 460 16.55 16.85 15.53
N ALA A 461 15.59 17.46 14.84
CA ALA A 461 14.23 16.98 14.71
C ALA A 461 13.89 16.89 13.23
N TYR A 462 13.36 15.74 12.81
CA TYR A 462 12.86 15.51 11.46
C TYR A 462 11.35 15.62 11.46
N ARG A 463 10.80 16.56 10.69
CA ARG A 463 9.35 16.72 10.50
C ARG A 463 8.91 15.86 9.30
N LEU A 464 8.25 14.75 9.59
CA LEU A 464 7.75 13.81 8.61
C LEU A 464 6.25 14.07 8.37
N ARG A 465 5.89 14.44 7.15
CA ARG A 465 4.53 14.26 6.64
C ARG A 465 4.40 12.87 6.04
N VAL A 466 3.54 12.04 6.60
CA VAL A 466 3.42 10.62 6.22
C VAL A 466 2.62 10.50 4.91
N THR A 467 3.30 10.46 3.77
CA THR A 467 2.67 10.23 2.45
C THR A 467 2.95 8.84 1.88
N GLY A 468 3.71 8.02 2.60
CA GLY A 468 4.13 6.69 2.18
C GLY A 468 4.94 5.99 3.26
N PRO A 469 5.28 4.69 3.08
CA PRO A 469 6.17 3.98 3.98
C PRO A 469 7.54 4.66 4.00
N VAL A 470 8.11 4.85 5.19
CA VAL A 470 9.40 5.54 5.31
C VAL A 470 10.27 4.89 6.38
N ARG A 471 11.58 4.92 6.15
CA ARG A 471 12.60 4.45 7.08
C ARG A 471 13.50 5.60 7.49
N LEU A 472 13.51 5.93 8.77
CA LEU A 472 14.33 6.98 9.37
C LEU A 472 15.42 6.33 10.22
N VAL A 473 16.68 6.56 9.85
CA VAL A 473 17.84 6.05 10.56
C VAL A 473 18.60 7.22 11.17
N ALA A 474 18.80 7.18 12.49
CA ALA A 474 19.63 8.14 13.18
C ALA A 474 21.11 7.89 12.87
N SER A 475 21.80 8.93 12.40
CA SER A 475 23.24 8.89 12.17
C SER A 475 23.97 9.47 13.37
N TRP A 476 24.85 8.66 13.98
CA TRP A 476 25.66 9.02 15.13
C TRP A 476 27.14 8.83 14.81
N VAL A 477 27.96 9.82 15.15
CA VAL A 477 29.42 9.74 15.04
C VAL A 477 30.01 9.74 16.43
N ARG A 478 30.85 8.75 16.73
CA ARG A 478 31.65 8.74 17.95
C ARG A 478 32.79 9.74 17.83
N GLN A 479 33.04 10.50 18.88
CA GLN A 479 34.16 11.44 18.97
C GLN A 479 34.94 11.22 20.26
N TYR A 480 36.25 11.46 20.20
CA TYR A 480 37.16 11.42 21.33
C TYR A 480 37.76 12.79 21.59
N TRP A 481 37.98 13.10 22.87
CA TRP A 481 38.67 14.32 23.30
C TRP A 481 40.17 14.16 23.10
N VAL A 482 40.77 15.07 22.34
CA VAL A 482 42.22 15.18 22.24
C VAL A 482 42.67 16.41 23.02
N GLU A 483 43.43 16.18 24.07
CA GLU A 483 44.06 17.24 24.85
C GLU A 483 45.48 17.46 24.32
N VAL A 484 45.77 18.67 23.84
CA VAL A 484 47.10 19.08 23.37
C VAL A 484 47.59 20.25 24.21
N ARG A 485 48.77 20.10 24.84
CA ARG A 485 49.40 21.13 25.66
C ARG A 485 50.81 21.46 25.18
N THR A 486 51.12 22.75 25.12
CA THR A 486 52.45 23.28 24.81
C THR A 486 52.74 24.50 25.67
N PRO A 487 53.81 24.50 26.46
CA PRO A 487 54.10 25.62 27.35
C PRO A 487 54.72 26.85 26.65
N TYR A 488 55.35 26.69 25.48
CA TYR A 488 56.24 27.74 24.94
C TYR A 488 55.97 28.18 23.49
N SER A 489 55.35 27.36 22.64
CA SER A 489 55.06 27.73 21.25
C SER A 489 53.63 27.39 20.89
N ALA A 490 52.95 28.28 20.17
CA ALA A 490 51.67 27.97 19.54
C ALA A 490 51.76 26.74 18.62
N MET A 491 50.63 26.10 18.40
CA MET A 491 50.48 24.85 17.63
C MET A 491 49.50 25.03 16.48
N THR A 492 49.63 24.21 15.44
CA THR A 492 48.75 24.23 14.26
C THR A 492 47.38 23.61 14.50
N ALA A 493 47.24 22.71 15.48
CA ALA A 493 45.97 22.11 15.86
C ALA A 493 45.86 21.99 17.39
N GLY A 494 44.87 22.66 17.97
CA GLY A 494 44.61 22.70 19.41
C GLY A 494 43.78 21.52 19.95
N SER A 495 43.60 21.54 21.27
CA SER A 495 42.71 20.62 21.99
C SER A 495 41.29 20.67 21.43
N GLY A 496 40.61 19.52 21.37
CA GLY A 496 39.24 19.47 20.90
C GLY A 496 38.73 18.06 20.65
N TRP A 497 37.43 17.96 20.42
CA TRP A 497 36.78 16.73 20.03
C TRP A 497 37.04 16.41 18.56
N ARG A 498 37.42 15.17 18.28
CA ARG A 498 37.68 14.66 16.92
C ARG A 498 36.87 13.38 16.72
N SER A 499 36.37 13.17 15.50
CA SER A 499 35.67 11.93 15.16
C SER A 499 36.60 10.72 15.24
N GLU A 500 36.05 9.56 15.58
CA GLU A 500 36.77 8.29 15.55
C GLU A 500 37.39 8.04 14.16
N GLY A 501 38.65 7.62 14.12
CA GLY A 501 39.44 7.44 12.88
C GLY A 501 39.88 8.74 12.20
N ALA A 502 39.63 9.92 12.79
CA ALA A 502 40.12 11.17 12.22
C ALA A 502 41.65 11.27 12.32
N GLU A 503 42.28 11.65 11.21
CA GLU A 503 43.71 11.94 11.17
C GLU A 503 44.00 13.35 11.72
N LEU A 504 44.88 13.42 12.72
CA LEU A 504 45.30 14.65 13.36
C LEU A 504 46.79 14.88 13.11
N SER A 505 47.12 16.04 12.53
CA SER A 505 48.49 16.51 12.34
C SER A 505 48.77 17.72 13.22
N ILE A 506 49.73 17.60 14.15
CA ILE A 506 50.13 18.65 15.09
C ILE A 506 51.58 19.06 14.78
N SER A 507 51.82 20.35 14.62
CA SER A 507 53.15 20.93 14.51
C SER A 507 53.24 22.20 15.35
N LEU A 508 54.46 22.53 15.78
CA LEU A 508 54.73 23.79 16.49
C LEU A 508 55.03 24.89 15.47
N VAL A 509 54.57 26.11 15.77
CA VAL A 509 54.93 27.31 15.00
C VAL A 509 56.43 27.58 15.07
N SER A 510 57.05 27.34 16.23
CA SER A 510 58.51 27.35 16.37
C SER A 510 59.01 26.18 17.20
N CYS A 511 60.07 25.51 16.73
CA CYS A 511 60.79 24.49 17.51
C CYS A 511 61.87 25.08 18.42
N VAL A 512 62.11 26.39 18.34
CA VAL A 512 63.06 27.13 19.19
C VAL A 512 62.41 28.43 19.64
N VAL A 513 62.21 28.58 20.94
CA VAL A 513 61.61 29.79 21.53
C VAL A 513 62.69 30.52 22.32
N ASP A 514 63.13 31.66 21.81
CA ASP A 514 64.06 32.55 22.50
C ASP A 514 63.29 33.46 23.45
N HIS A 515 63.70 33.52 24.71
CA HIS A 515 63.08 34.36 25.73
C HIS A 515 63.71 35.76 25.82
N GLY A 516 64.73 36.06 25.01
CA GLY A 516 65.39 37.38 24.96
C GLY A 516 66.28 37.69 26.16
N ASN A 517 66.47 36.73 27.07
CA ASN A 517 67.27 36.83 28.29
C ASN A 517 68.43 35.83 28.31
N ASP A 518 69.00 35.54 27.13
CA ASP A 518 70.05 34.53 26.93
C ASP A 518 69.63 33.09 27.34
N THR A 519 68.32 32.84 27.42
CA THR A 519 67.69 31.52 27.61
C THR A 519 66.78 31.20 26.44
N ARG A 520 66.81 29.95 25.95
CA ARG A 520 65.86 29.48 24.93
C ARG A 520 65.34 28.08 25.25
N ARG A 521 64.15 27.76 24.75
CA ARG A 521 63.55 26.42 24.79
C ARG A 521 63.70 25.77 23.45
N VAL A 522 64.28 24.58 23.41
CA VAL A 522 64.43 23.79 22.20
C VAL A 522 63.51 22.59 22.29
N PHE A 523 62.66 22.41 21.28
CA PHE A 523 61.71 21.33 21.23
C PHE A 523 62.42 19.97 21.16
N ARG A 524 62.01 19.03 22.02
CA ARG A 524 62.62 17.70 22.14
C ARG A 524 61.77 16.61 21.46
N GLY A 525 60.45 16.77 21.45
CA GLY A 525 59.49 15.79 20.97
C GLY A 525 58.13 15.91 21.65
N TRP A 526 57.18 15.12 21.19
CA TRP A 526 55.83 15.05 21.74
C TRP A 526 55.70 13.85 22.68
N LEU A 527 55.07 14.02 23.83
CA LEU A 527 54.60 12.91 24.67
C LEU A 527 53.16 12.60 24.29
N VAL A 528 52.92 11.41 23.73
CA VAL A 528 51.57 10.91 23.42
C VAL A 528 51.24 9.85 24.45
N ASN A 529 50.28 10.13 25.34
CA ASN A 529 49.93 9.26 26.47
C ASN A 529 51.13 8.82 27.33
N GLY A 530 52.19 9.64 27.39
CA GLY A 530 53.43 9.35 28.12
C GLY A 530 54.58 8.80 27.29
N GLU A 531 54.36 8.42 26.03
CA GLU A 531 55.42 7.92 25.13
C GLU A 531 56.03 9.03 24.28
N LEU A 532 57.36 9.09 24.20
CA LEU A 532 58.08 10.16 23.50
C LEU A 532 58.22 9.88 22.00
N VAL A 533 57.58 10.71 21.18
CA VAL A 533 57.69 10.75 19.72
C VAL A 533 58.58 11.91 19.28
N ARG A 534 59.73 11.60 18.69
CA ARG A 534 60.69 12.60 18.19
C ARG A 534 60.42 12.96 16.73
N SER A 535 59.43 13.82 16.52
CA SER A 535 59.12 14.39 15.21
C SER A 535 58.67 15.85 15.35
N ALA A 536 59.08 16.72 14.43
CA ALA A 536 58.62 18.12 14.39
C ALA A 536 57.11 18.20 14.07
N THR A 537 56.62 17.28 13.24
CA THR A 537 55.20 17.13 12.92
C THR A 537 54.72 15.76 13.39
N LEU A 538 53.75 15.76 14.31
CA LEU A 538 53.13 14.57 14.85
C LEU A 538 51.86 14.24 14.06
N LYS A 539 51.75 13.01 13.55
CA LYS A 539 50.54 12.51 12.88
C LYS A 539 49.96 11.38 13.71
N LEU A 540 48.66 11.43 13.99
CA LEU A 540 47.95 10.47 14.85
C LEU A 540 46.57 10.15 14.26
N SER A 541 46.17 8.88 14.32
CA SER A 541 44.76 8.49 14.20
C SER A 541 44.08 8.61 15.57
N VAL A 542 42.87 9.18 15.59
CA VAL A 542 42.10 9.36 16.82
C VAL A 542 41.11 8.22 17.01
N ASP A 543 41.57 7.14 17.63
CA ASP A 543 40.76 5.94 17.93
C ASP A 543 40.40 5.82 19.42
N SER A 544 40.90 6.73 20.26
CA SER A 544 40.62 6.81 21.69
C SER A 544 40.92 8.24 22.21
N PRO A 545 40.57 8.60 23.46
CA PRO A 545 41.00 9.86 24.05
C PRO A 545 42.53 9.94 24.11
N LEU A 546 43.10 11.05 23.66
CA LEU A 546 44.55 11.24 23.56
C LEU A 546 45.00 12.43 24.39
N LYS A 547 46.11 12.27 25.12
CA LYS A 547 46.81 13.34 25.80
C LYS A 547 48.17 13.55 25.18
N VAL A 548 48.37 14.73 24.58
CA VAL A 548 49.57 15.10 23.82
C VAL A 548 50.24 16.31 24.46
N GLU A 549 51.50 16.19 24.84
CA GLU A 549 52.26 17.27 25.48
C GLU A 549 53.58 17.54 24.75
N ALA A 550 53.87 18.81 24.43
CA ALA A 550 55.16 19.19 23.86
C ALA A 550 56.25 19.20 24.95
N THR A 551 57.34 18.47 24.73
CA THR A 551 58.51 18.47 25.62
C THR A 551 59.62 19.36 25.11
N TRP A 552 60.27 20.06 26.03
CA TRP A 552 61.25 21.09 25.73
C TRP A 552 62.49 20.92 26.59
N GLU A 553 63.63 21.26 26.02
CA GLU A 553 64.93 21.34 26.67
C GLU A 553 65.31 22.80 26.89
N THR A 554 65.78 23.15 28.09
CA THR A 554 66.37 24.48 28.37
C THR A 554 67.77 24.56 27.76
N GLN A 555 68.07 25.65 27.05
CA GLN A 555 69.44 25.99 26.67
C GLN A 555 69.79 27.39 27.14
N TYR A 556 71.01 27.56 27.63
CA TYR A 556 71.57 28.83 28.05
C TYR A 556 72.66 29.26 27.08
N ARG A 557 72.73 30.57 26.83
CA ARG A 557 73.80 31.17 26.04
C ARG A 557 74.99 31.44 26.97
N VAL A 558 76.09 30.74 26.71
CA VAL A 558 77.29 30.80 27.56
C VAL A 558 78.52 31.17 26.75
N ARG A 559 79.44 31.90 27.37
CA ARG A 559 80.78 32.15 26.83
C ARG A 559 81.78 31.30 27.60
N ILE A 560 82.60 30.54 26.88
CA ILE A 560 83.56 29.63 27.50
C ILE A 560 84.95 30.23 27.41
N SER A 561 85.68 30.24 28.53
CA SER A 561 87.09 30.59 28.60
C SER A 561 87.89 29.45 29.21
N ILE A 562 89.17 29.35 28.86
CA ILE A 562 90.08 28.33 29.39
C ILE A 562 91.04 29.03 30.35
N ALA A 563 91.25 28.45 31.53
CA ALA A 563 92.24 28.94 32.48
C ALA A 563 93.03 27.80 33.13
N THR A 564 94.26 28.07 33.54
CA THR A 564 95.01 27.18 34.44
C THR A 564 94.37 27.17 35.83
N PRO A 565 94.69 26.19 36.71
CA PRO A 565 94.19 26.19 38.08
C PRO A 565 94.67 27.41 38.89
N SER A 566 95.77 28.05 38.46
CA SER A 566 96.30 29.30 39.02
C SER A 566 95.62 30.57 38.48
N GLY A 567 94.65 30.45 37.57
CA GLY A 567 93.87 31.57 37.03
C GLY A 567 94.44 32.23 35.76
N ILE A 568 95.48 31.65 35.14
CA ILE A 568 96.05 32.17 33.89
C ILE A 568 95.12 31.80 32.73
N LYS A 569 94.52 32.80 32.08
CA LYS A 569 93.66 32.58 30.90
C LYS A 569 94.51 32.20 29.69
N VAL A 570 94.11 31.13 29.00
CA VAL A 570 94.74 30.66 27.76
C VAL A 570 93.73 30.63 26.62
N LEU A 571 94.20 30.85 25.40
CA LEU A 571 93.41 30.78 24.18
C LEU A 571 93.40 29.35 23.65
N GLY A 572 92.29 28.88 23.08
CA GLY A 572 92.20 27.51 22.59
C GLY A 572 90.79 27.02 22.31
N ASN A 573 90.61 25.70 22.31
CA ASN A 573 89.32 25.03 22.17
C ASN A 573 89.07 24.00 23.27
N VAL A 574 87.79 23.78 23.56
CA VAL A 574 87.32 22.75 24.49
C VAL A 574 86.36 21.83 23.75
N THR A 575 86.58 20.53 23.86
CA THR A 575 85.64 19.51 23.39
C THR A 575 84.73 19.12 24.55
N LEU A 576 83.46 19.52 24.45
CA LEU A 576 82.41 19.18 25.40
C LEU A 576 81.55 18.03 24.85
N ALA A 577 81.15 17.10 25.70
CA ALA A 577 80.27 16.01 25.33
C ALA A 577 79.07 15.89 26.27
N ARG A 578 77.93 15.50 25.71
CA ARG A 578 76.74 15.14 26.49
C ARG A 578 75.97 14.04 25.76
N GLY A 579 76.00 12.83 26.32
CA GLY A 579 75.49 11.64 25.65
C GLY A 579 76.27 11.34 24.35
N ARG A 580 75.57 11.27 23.22
CA ARG A 580 76.19 11.04 21.89
C ARG A 580 76.63 12.33 21.18
N ARG A 581 76.36 13.50 21.76
CA ARG A 581 76.67 14.78 21.14
C ARG A 581 78.01 15.28 21.64
N GLU A 582 78.94 15.51 20.71
CA GLU A 582 80.19 16.23 20.96
C GLU A 582 80.12 17.62 20.33
N LEU A 583 80.71 18.60 21.01
CA LEU A 583 80.77 19.98 20.58
C LEU A 583 82.15 20.54 20.88
N VAL A 584 82.87 20.95 19.83
CA VAL A 584 84.14 21.66 19.95
C VAL A 584 83.86 23.16 20.02
N VAL A 585 84.09 23.76 21.18
CA VAL A 585 83.92 25.19 21.42
C VAL A 585 85.27 25.89 21.28
N ARG A 586 85.41 26.73 20.25
CA ARG A 586 86.57 27.61 20.08
C ARG A 586 86.42 28.80 21.04
N CYS A 587 87.30 28.88 22.03
CA CYS A 587 87.24 29.89 23.10
C CYS A 587 87.89 31.23 22.68
N GLU A 588 88.72 31.22 21.64
CA GLU A 588 89.38 32.41 21.07
C GLU A 588 88.44 33.50 20.57
N SER A 589 87.32 33.09 19.99
CA SER A 589 86.39 34.01 19.34
C SER A 589 85.50 34.79 20.31
N ARG A 590 85.49 34.45 21.61
CA ARG A 590 84.51 34.92 22.63
C ARG A 590 83.04 34.81 22.18
N THR A 591 82.77 34.05 21.12
CA THR A 591 81.42 33.90 20.57
C THR A 591 80.61 33.04 21.53
N PRO A 592 79.48 33.55 22.04
CA PRO A 592 78.64 32.76 22.91
C PRO A 592 78.10 31.53 22.16
N VAL A 593 78.03 30.39 22.84
CA VAL A 593 77.44 29.14 22.34
C VAL A 593 76.22 28.79 23.18
N TRP A 594 75.25 28.11 22.58
CA TRP A 594 74.08 27.61 23.27
C TRP A 594 74.32 26.19 23.76
N LEU A 595 74.32 26.00 25.08
CA LEU A 595 74.44 24.69 25.70
C LEU A 595 73.16 24.35 26.45
N SER A 596 72.76 23.09 26.37
CA SER A 596 71.68 22.54 27.19
C SER A 596 72.03 22.60 28.67
N GLU A 597 71.03 22.94 29.48
CA GLU A 597 71.11 22.98 30.95
C GLU A 597 71.51 21.62 31.52
N GLY A 598 72.51 21.60 32.42
CA GLY A 598 73.01 20.40 33.08
C GLY A 598 74.50 20.13 32.84
N ALA A 599 74.90 18.91 33.15
CA ALA A 599 76.28 18.44 33.09
C ALA A 599 76.75 18.17 31.66
N TRP A 600 77.93 18.70 31.31
CA TRP A 600 78.67 18.38 30.10
C TRP A 600 80.02 17.78 30.49
N GLU A 601 80.37 16.64 29.91
CA GLU A 601 81.69 16.03 30.04
C GLU A 601 82.72 16.89 29.31
N VAL A 602 83.82 17.25 29.97
CA VAL A 602 84.96 17.92 29.31
C VAL A 602 85.92 16.82 28.87
N ARG A 603 86.00 16.57 27.56
CA ARG A 603 86.82 15.46 27.02
C ARG A 603 88.24 15.86 26.72
N GLU A 604 88.41 17.02 26.10
CA GLU A 604 89.72 17.50 25.66
C GLU A 604 89.78 19.01 25.76
N VAL A 605 90.93 19.54 26.19
CA VAL A 605 91.25 20.97 26.14
C VAL A 605 92.53 21.14 25.34
N ARG A 606 92.48 21.86 24.23
CA ARG A 606 93.70 22.28 23.52
C ARG A 606 93.85 23.78 23.63
N TYR A 607 95.04 24.22 23.99
CA TYR A 607 95.35 25.63 24.18
C TYR A 607 96.61 26.04 23.43
N LEU A 608 96.65 27.29 23.01
CA LEU A 608 97.77 27.90 22.33
C LEU A 608 98.80 28.34 23.36
N ARG A 609 100.05 27.94 23.14
CA ARG A 609 101.21 28.43 23.89
C ARG A 609 102.32 28.85 22.92
N PRO A 610 103.24 29.76 23.31
CA PRO A 610 104.39 30.08 22.48
C PRO A 610 105.29 28.86 22.22
N GLU A 611 105.77 28.71 20.99
CA GLU A 611 106.68 27.63 20.55
C GLU A 611 108.06 27.73 21.20
N ALA A 612 108.66 28.93 21.16
CA ALA A 612 109.98 29.24 21.73
C ALA A 612 109.87 30.46 22.64
N ALA A 613 110.15 30.27 23.93
CA ALA A 613 109.80 31.23 24.97
C ALA A 613 111.01 32.02 25.50
N CYS A 614 111.71 32.72 24.61
CA CYS A 614 112.47 33.92 24.96
C CYS A 614 112.71 34.84 23.75
N ARG A 615 112.11 36.05 23.77
CA ARG A 615 112.33 37.08 22.75
C ARG A 615 113.69 37.75 22.97
N SER A 616 114.72 37.23 22.33
CA SER A 616 115.96 37.98 22.10
C SER A 616 115.78 38.90 20.87
N LEU A 617 116.55 39.99 20.77
CA LEU A 617 116.51 40.99 19.70
C LEU A 617 116.72 40.45 18.25
N TRP A 618 116.97 39.15 18.09
CA TRP A 618 117.28 38.47 16.83
C TRP A 618 116.33 37.31 16.49
N ALA A 619 115.26 37.08 17.26
CA ALA A 619 114.26 36.05 16.95
C ALA A 619 113.10 36.59 16.10
N LEU A 620 113.10 36.27 14.80
CA LEU A 620 111.98 36.49 13.86
C LEU A 620 110.89 35.42 14.10
N SER A 621 109.71 35.88 14.53
CA SER A 621 108.46 35.14 14.74
C SER A 621 108.46 34.04 15.83
N SER A 622 107.72 34.29 16.92
CA SER A 622 107.28 33.22 17.84
C SER A 622 105.93 32.73 17.34
N GLY A 623 105.91 31.55 16.70
CA GLY A 623 104.69 30.83 16.40
C GLY A 623 103.94 30.47 17.68
N LEU A 624 102.61 30.46 17.63
CA LEU A 624 101.78 29.83 18.65
C LEU A 624 101.58 28.37 18.25
N VAL A 625 101.82 27.46 19.20
CA VAL A 625 101.63 26.02 19.00
C VAL A 625 100.46 25.55 19.86
N THR A 626 99.58 24.78 19.24
CA THR A 626 98.45 24.13 19.91
C THR A 626 98.95 22.95 20.75
N THR A 627 98.61 22.96 22.03
CA THR A 627 98.99 21.94 23.00
C THR A 627 97.74 21.32 23.59
N SER A 628 97.66 19.99 23.59
CA SER A 628 96.57 19.25 24.25
C SER A 628 96.96 18.94 25.69
N ALA A 629 96.02 19.14 26.60
CA ALA A 629 96.15 18.78 28.01
C ALA A 629 94.85 18.17 28.52
N GLU A 630 94.99 17.35 29.56
CA GLU A 630 93.84 16.85 30.29
C GLU A 630 93.07 18.00 30.95
N PRO A 631 91.74 17.89 31.03
CA PRO A 631 90.95 18.85 31.77
C PRO A 631 91.23 18.68 33.27
N ALA A 632 91.38 19.79 33.99
CA ALA A 632 91.49 19.76 35.45
C ALA A 632 90.13 19.51 36.12
N GLN A 633 89.04 19.73 35.38
CA GLN A 633 87.67 19.41 35.80
C GLN A 633 87.01 18.48 34.77
N PRO A 634 86.52 17.30 35.14
CA PRO A 634 85.94 16.35 34.20
C PRO A 634 84.55 16.76 33.70
N GLU A 635 83.89 17.68 34.39
CA GLU A 635 82.52 18.10 34.12
C GLU A 635 82.41 19.64 34.12
N LEU A 636 81.63 20.17 33.18
CA LEU A 636 81.20 21.56 33.11
C LEU A 636 79.69 21.62 33.35
N ARG A 637 79.26 22.29 34.42
CA ARG A 637 77.83 22.48 34.72
C ARG A 637 77.30 23.77 34.12
N VAL A 638 76.24 23.64 33.34
CA VAL A 638 75.55 24.75 32.69
C VAL A 638 74.21 24.96 33.39
N GLU A 639 74.16 25.90 34.34
CA GLU A 639 72.97 26.15 35.17
C GLU A 639 72.28 27.48 34.86
N ARG A 640 73.01 28.43 34.27
CA ARG A 640 72.51 29.76 33.91
C ARG A 640 73.33 30.38 32.77
N PRO A 641 72.82 31.41 32.08
CA PRO A 641 73.60 32.18 31.13
C PRO A 641 74.80 32.87 31.79
N GLY A 642 75.87 33.10 31.02
CA GLY A 642 77.04 33.83 31.50
C GLY A 642 78.38 33.31 31.02
N GLU A 643 79.45 33.72 31.71
CA GLU A 643 80.80 33.22 31.46
C GLU A 643 81.08 31.97 32.28
N LEU A 644 81.53 30.92 31.61
CA LEU A 644 81.98 29.68 32.22
C LEU A 644 83.48 29.49 31.96
N THR A 645 84.21 29.06 32.99
CA THR A 645 85.65 28.80 32.87
C THR A 645 85.89 27.30 32.92
N VAL A 646 86.59 26.78 31.92
CA VAL A 646 87.09 25.41 31.88
C VAL A 646 88.53 25.41 32.35
N LEU A 647 88.79 24.68 33.43
CA LEU A 647 90.14 24.55 33.97
C LEU A 647 90.93 23.49 33.19
N VAL A 648 92.08 23.88 32.65
CA VAL A 648 93.02 22.97 31.99
C VAL A 648 94.11 22.55 32.98
N ALA A 649 94.49 21.27 33.01
CA ALA A 649 95.55 20.77 33.89
C ALA A 649 96.93 21.16 33.32
N ALA A 650 97.23 22.46 33.35
CA ALA A 650 98.48 23.03 32.89
C ALA A 650 98.93 24.15 33.84
N HIS A 651 100.24 24.35 33.93
CA HIS A 651 100.87 25.30 34.85
C HIS A 651 101.98 26.08 34.15
N LYS A 652 102.24 27.29 34.63
CA LYS A 652 103.33 28.14 34.13
C LYS A 652 104.68 27.58 34.59
N LEU A 653 105.58 27.34 33.65
CA LEU A 653 106.99 27.08 33.93
C LEU A 653 107.83 28.26 33.43
N SER A 654 108.60 28.87 34.32
CA SER A 654 109.67 29.81 33.96
C SER A 654 111.02 29.16 34.25
N VAL A 655 111.94 29.12 33.29
CA VAL A 655 113.31 28.60 33.47
C VAL A 655 114.30 29.73 33.26
N VAL A 656 115.14 29.97 34.26
CA VAL A 656 116.21 30.97 34.21
C VAL A 656 117.55 30.25 34.42
N VAL A 657 118.52 30.52 33.55
CA VAL A 657 119.87 29.97 33.63
C VAL A 657 120.81 31.00 34.23
N ARG A 658 121.57 30.58 35.24
CA ARG A 658 122.58 31.38 35.93
C ARG A 658 123.85 30.57 36.11
N ASP A 659 124.99 31.21 36.27
CA ASP A 659 126.19 30.51 36.72
C ASP A 659 126.15 30.25 38.25
N TYR A 660 127.20 29.61 38.77
CA TYR A 660 127.34 29.39 40.22
C TYR A 660 127.51 30.68 41.01
N LEU A 661 127.99 31.77 40.39
CA LEU A 661 128.09 33.10 41.00
C LEU A 661 126.75 33.86 41.00
N GLY A 662 125.73 33.30 40.33
CA GLY A 662 124.39 33.86 40.25
C GLY A 662 124.21 34.89 39.14
N LEU A 663 125.21 35.11 38.29
CA LEU A 663 125.10 35.95 37.10
C LEU A 663 124.25 35.22 36.04
N PRO A 664 123.48 35.95 35.22
CA PRO A 664 122.79 35.36 34.08
C PRO A 664 123.72 34.61 33.14
N ALA A 665 123.28 33.47 32.61
CA ALA A 665 124.03 32.72 31.60
C ALA A 665 123.28 32.74 30.26
N PRO A 666 123.58 33.72 29.37
CA PRO A 666 122.93 33.84 28.07
C PRO A 666 123.49 32.91 27.01
N TRP A 667 122.75 32.75 25.91
CA TRP A 667 123.08 32.00 24.70
C TRP A 667 123.28 30.48 24.88
N LEU A 668 122.92 29.96 26.04
CA LEU A 668 122.80 28.53 26.29
C LEU A 668 121.48 28.00 25.72
N THR A 669 121.55 26.86 25.04
CA THR A 669 120.37 26.13 24.58
C THR A 669 119.73 25.48 25.80
N VAL A 670 118.48 25.82 26.07
CA VAL A 670 117.67 25.22 27.13
C VAL A 670 116.58 24.38 26.49
N GLU A 671 116.55 23.12 26.87
CA GLU A 671 115.56 22.16 26.41
C GLU A 671 114.73 21.69 27.60
N VAL A 672 113.43 21.87 27.53
CA VAL A 672 112.44 21.28 28.41
C VAL A 672 111.87 20.08 27.67
N LEU A 673 112.18 18.87 28.14
CA LEU A 673 111.80 17.61 27.52
C LEU A 673 110.75 16.90 28.40
N GLY A 674 109.66 16.42 27.80
CA GLY A 674 108.60 15.75 28.53
C GLY A 674 107.39 15.43 27.65
N ARG A 675 106.18 15.62 28.18
CA ARG A 675 104.92 15.47 27.40
C ARG A 675 104.87 16.40 26.19
N VAL A 676 105.51 17.57 26.32
CA VAL A 676 105.66 18.55 25.25
C VAL A 676 107.07 19.11 25.34
N ASN A 677 107.77 19.15 24.23
CA ASN A 677 109.14 19.63 24.19
C ASN A 677 109.18 21.12 23.88
N VAL A 678 110.09 21.83 24.53
CA VAL A 678 110.37 23.26 24.29
C VAL A 678 111.87 23.45 24.24
N THR A 679 112.35 24.00 23.14
CA THR A 679 113.76 24.38 22.99
C THR A 679 113.83 25.89 22.81
N ALA A 680 114.68 26.54 23.59
CA ALA A 680 114.88 27.97 23.53
C ALA A 680 116.32 28.34 23.88
N LEU A 681 116.77 29.53 23.49
CA LEU A 681 118.06 30.07 23.91
C LEU A 681 117.84 31.01 25.10
N SER A 682 118.68 30.87 26.12
CA SER A 682 118.71 31.80 27.26
C SER A 682 119.08 33.21 26.78
N CYS A 683 118.27 34.18 27.19
CA CYS A 683 118.47 35.59 26.87
C CYS A 683 119.55 36.23 27.77
N PRO A 684 119.99 37.48 27.51
CA PRO A 684 120.92 38.23 28.36
C PRO A 684 120.57 38.25 29.87
N THR A 685 119.28 38.14 30.22
CA THR A 685 118.80 38.07 31.61
C THR A 685 118.84 36.66 32.22
N GLY A 686 119.25 35.66 31.45
CA GLY A 686 119.27 34.25 31.82
C GLY A 686 117.93 33.55 31.63
N LEU A 687 116.82 34.28 31.48
CA LEU A 687 115.52 33.68 31.18
C LEU A 687 115.63 32.91 29.85
N ALA A 688 115.12 31.69 29.82
CA ALA A 688 115.17 30.84 28.64
C ALA A 688 113.80 30.31 28.24
N VAL A 689 112.97 29.95 29.21
CA VAL A 689 111.60 29.46 28.97
C VAL A 689 110.64 30.20 29.87
N LYS A 690 109.50 30.64 29.32
CA LYS A 690 108.34 31.12 30.09
C LYS A 690 107.07 30.76 29.33
N THR A 691 106.46 29.63 29.68
CA THR A 691 105.30 29.10 28.94
C THR A 691 104.40 28.29 29.86
N VAL A 692 103.17 27.99 29.42
CA VAL A 692 102.22 27.15 30.15
C VAL A 692 102.31 25.74 29.58
N LEU A 693 102.78 24.79 30.40
CA LEU A 693 102.94 23.39 30.01
C LEU A 693 101.91 22.52 30.72
N PRO A 694 101.46 21.42 30.10
CA PRO A 694 100.62 20.44 30.77
C PRO A 694 101.24 19.97 32.09
N ARG A 695 100.41 19.60 33.05
CA ARG A 695 100.89 18.95 34.27
C ARG A 695 101.67 17.69 33.90
N GLY A 696 102.83 17.51 34.53
CA GLY A 696 103.68 16.34 34.28
C GLY A 696 105.10 16.53 34.77
N ARG A 697 105.92 15.50 34.53
CA ARG A 697 107.36 15.55 34.78
C ARG A 697 108.09 16.01 33.53
N TYR A 698 109.01 16.95 33.71
CA TYR A 698 109.85 17.51 32.67
C TYR A 698 111.31 17.42 33.08
N VAL A 699 112.17 17.12 32.11
CA VAL A 699 113.61 17.27 32.27
C VAL A 699 114.01 18.58 31.62
N VAL A 700 114.58 19.49 32.40
CA VAL A 700 115.08 20.77 31.91
C VAL A 700 116.60 20.69 31.87
N ARG A 701 117.19 20.81 30.69
CA ARG A 701 118.65 20.82 30.54
C ARG A 701 119.14 22.08 29.85
N ALA A 702 120.32 22.53 30.25
CA ALA A 702 121.05 23.61 29.59
C ALA A 702 122.30 23.05 28.94
N SER A 703 122.55 23.42 27.68
CA SER A 703 123.71 23.00 26.91
C SER A 703 124.38 24.16 26.20
N LEU A 704 125.69 24.04 25.97
CA LEU A 704 126.48 24.93 25.15
C LEU A 704 127.07 24.13 24.00
N LEU A 705 126.82 24.53 22.75
CA LEU A 705 127.32 23.85 21.55
C LEU A 705 127.03 22.34 21.53
N GLY A 706 125.88 21.93 22.08
CA GLY A 706 125.45 20.53 22.16
C GLY A 706 125.95 19.75 23.39
N PHE A 707 126.85 20.31 24.21
CA PHE A 707 127.31 19.69 25.45
C PHE A 707 126.42 20.10 26.62
N GLU A 708 125.85 19.11 27.32
CA GLU A 708 125.02 19.34 28.51
C GLU A 708 125.87 19.88 29.66
N LEU A 709 125.48 21.03 30.19
CA LEU A 709 126.14 21.70 31.32
C LEU A 709 125.42 21.45 32.64
N CYS A 710 124.10 21.28 32.58
CA CYS A 710 123.25 21.09 33.75
C CYS A 710 121.95 20.41 33.33
N ARG A 711 121.39 19.59 34.24
CA ARG A 711 120.05 19.00 34.15
C ARG A 711 119.31 19.19 35.47
N SER A 712 118.02 19.45 35.39
CA SER A 712 117.08 19.46 36.52
C SER A 712 115.82 18.69 36.15
N GLU A 713 115.30 17.92 37.10
CA GLU A 713 114.01 17.25 36.96
C GLU A 713 112.93 18.10 37.64
N VAL A 714 111.95 18.52 36.85
CA VAL A 714 110.88 19.43 37.25
C VAL A 714 109.56 18.68 37.18
N GLU A 715 108.98 18.40 38.36
CA GLU A 715 107.58 18.01 38.45
C GLU A 715 106.71 19.27 38.49
N LEU A 716 105.87 19.44 37.46
CA LEU A 716 105.06 20.63 37.24
C LEU A 716 103.60 20.37 37.64
N ASN A 717 103.33 20.44 38.95
CA ASN A 717 101.99 20.31 39.55
C ASN A 717 101.40 21.65 40.03
N ALA A 718 102.18 22.72 39.94
CA ALA A 718 101.84 24.11 40.24
C ALA A 718 102.71 25.02 39.37
N ASP A 719 102.37 26.31 39.31
CA ASP A 719 103.24 27.28 38.63
C ASP A 719 104.62 27.28 39.31
N ARG A 720 105.69 27.18 38.51
CA ARG A 720 107.05 26.98 39.00
C ARG A 720 108.04 27.86 38.25
N ASP A 721 108.92 28.49 39.00
CA ASP A 721 110.07 29.22 38.48
C ASP A 721 111.34 28.40 38.84
N GLU A 722 111.96 27.78 37.83
CA GLU A 722 113.11 26.91 37.93
C GLU A 722 114.39 27.68 37.58
N VAL A 723 115.45 27.52 38.39
CA VAL A 723 116.75 28.14 38.15
C VAL A 723 117.78 27.06 37.88
N LEU A 724 118.31 27.02 36.65
CA LEU A 724 119.42 26.13 36.29
C LEU A 724 120.75 26.81 36.60
N ARG A 725 121.62 26.13 37.34
CA ARG A 725 122.98 26.59 37.63
C ARG A 725 123.98 25.88 36.73
N VAL A 726 124.71 26.64 35.92
CA VAL A 726 125.74 26.13 35.03
C VAL A 726 127.15 26.47 35.55
N PRO A 727 128.15 25.63 35.27
CA PRO A 727 129.52 25.86 35.72
C PRO A 727 130.18 27.07 35.07
N ILE A 728 129.66 27.54 33.93
CA ILE A 728 130.24 28.66 33.21
C ILE A 728 129.16 29.49 32.51
N SER A 729 129.27 30.82 32.63
CA SER A 729 128.48 31.78 31.86
C SER A 729 129.33 32.43 30.77
N ALA A 730 128.70 32.82 29.65
CA ALA A 730 129.35 33.67 28.66
C ALA A 730 129.87 34.98 29.29
N TYR A 731 129.18 35.51 30.30
CA TYR A 731 129.67 36.69 31.03
C TYR A 731 130.92 36.39 31.87
N GLU A 732 130.98 35.22 32.51
CA GLU A 732 132.15 34.80 33.28
C GLU A 732 133.37 34.60 32.35
N LEU A 733 133.17 34.00 31.17
CA LEU A 733 134.20 33.89 30.14
C LEU A 733 134.69 35.26 29.65
N ILE A 734 133.80 36.23 29.46
CA ILE A 734 134.17 37.59 29.05
C ILE A 734 134.96 38.30 30.16
N ILE A 735 134.52 38.20 31.41
CA ILE A 735 135.19 38.82 32.57
C ILE A 735 136.59 38.21 32.78
N THR A 736 136.71 36.88 32.72
CA THR A 736 138.01 36.19 32.87
C THR A 736 138.95 36.48 31.70
N ALA A 737 138.45 36.51 30.45
CA ALA A 737 139.26 36.93 29.30
C ALA A 737 139.75 38.37 29.43
N ALA A 738 138.91 39.29 29.91
CA ALA A 738 139.29 40.68 30.18
C ALA A 738 140.35 40.78 31.29
N ALA A 739 140.23 39.98 32.37
CA ALA A 739 141.20 39.94 33.46
C ALA A 739 142.56 39.37 33.03
N VAL A 740 142.58 38.31 32.21
CA VAL A 740 143.81 37.72 31.66
C VAL A 740 144.49 38.67 30.68
N ALA A 741 143.73 39.37 29.82
CA ALA A 741 144.27 40.38 28.92
C ALA A 741 144.92 41.56 29.69
N ALA A 742 144.31 41.98 30.80
CA ALA A 742 144.88 43.02 31.67
C ALA A 742 146.18 42.57 32.37
N LEU A 743 146.26 41.32 32.82
CA LEU A 743 147.46 40.75 33.45
C LEU A 743 148.65 40.60 32.47
N LEU A 744 148.40 40.25 31.20
CA LEU A 744 149.42 40.20 30.15
C LEU A 744 150.00 41.58 29.82
N ALA A 745 149.19 42.65 29.88
CA ALA A 745 149.65 44.02 29.62
C ALA A 745 150.63 44.55 30.69
N VAL A 746 150.55 44.08 31.95
CA VAL A 746 151.38 44.56 33.06
C VAL A 746 152.80 43.97 33.05
N ARG A 747 153.01 42.77 32.49
CA ARG A 747 154.33 42.09 32.49
C ARG A 747 155.37 42.70 31.53
N LEU A 748 154.98 43.51 30.56
CA LEU A 748 155.88 44.01 29.49
C LEU A 748 156.64 45.31 29.82
N ARG A 749 156.60 45.86 31.05
CA ARG A 749 157.08 47.24 31.35
C ARG A 749 158.27 47.45 32.31
N ARG A 750 158.98 46.45 32.85
CA ARG A 750 160.11 46.68 33.81
C ARG A 750 161.35 45.78 33.58
N GLY A 751 162.47 46.36 33.12
CA GLY A 751 163.83 45.76 33.24
C GLY A 751 164.88 46.21 32.21
N GLY A 752 165.61 47.32 32.45
CA GLY A 752 166.83 47.71 31.70
C GLY A 752 167.73 48.77 32.41
N ALA A 753 168.99 48.39 32.73
CA ALA A 753 170.29 49.14 32.93
C ALA A 753 170.53 50.13 34.12
N PRO A 754 171.80 50.58 34.49
CA PRO A 754 173.20 50.01 34.51
C PRO A 754 174.20 50.44 35.68
N HIS A 755 175.47 49.90 35.67
CA HIS A 755 176.83 50.36 36.18
C HIS A 755 177.14 50.53 37.71
N GLY A 756 178.35 50.41 38.32
CA GLY A 756 179.78 50.09 38.03
C GLY A 756 180.77 50.62 39.14
N ARG A 757 181.94 49.94 39.42
CA ARG A 757 183.21 50.35 40.16
C ARG A 757 183.19 50.72 41.68
N GLU A 758 184.19 50.57 42.58
CA GLU A 758 185.61 50.10 42.65
C GLU A 758 186.05 49.92 44.15
N GLU A 759 187.20 49.24 44.40
CA GLU A 759 188.01 49.01 45.65
C GLU A 759 187.52 48.06 46.79
N GLY A 760 188.40 47.09 47.14
CA GLY A 760 188.28 46.15 48.28
C GLY A 760 188.47 44.69 47.90
#